data_AF-A0A0M3T6E9-F1
#
_entry.id   AF-A0A0M3T6E9-F1
#
_cell.length_a   1.000
_cell.length_b   1.000
_cell.length_c   1.000
_cell.angle_alpha   90.00
_cell.angle_beta   90.00
_cell.angle_gamma   90.00
#
_symmetry.space_group_name_H-M   'P 1'
#
loop_
_entity.id
_entity.type
_entity.pdbx_description
1 polymer ?
#
loop_
_entity_poly.entity_id
_entity_poly.type
_entity_poly.pdbx_seq_one_letter_code
_entity_poly.pdbx_strand_id
1 'polypeptide(L)'
;MSTNEQLAWDFDDGDVAEVRPDTGIARFAPGSEQWIAALQPTDDDAIRLDRFDVNTMTAEAAARLWARVAAWVESDQIAYYIDDSPVSSDAAYDARMRCLERLEAAFPSLDNPQSPTHRVGGSFSNDFASVRHPSRMMSLDDVFSIEELKDWYDSVIRDLDWPESKPLPMSCEVKIDGLALNLIYRNGVLEQGLTRGDGVTGEDITLNVRTIGSIPANLGGPKEDVPDFVEIRGEVFMRWDDFHTLNNEQEDAGRAPFANPRNAAAGSLRQKDPRITATRRLSFYAHGLGQLTWGADHPRGTHDVVADQSQAYDLYTRWGVPVSPHNRAVTSFQEILDMIEYYGEHRGDIEHALDGIVVKVDDLGLQRTLGATSRAPRWAIAYKYPPEEVNTELLNITVQVGRTGRVTPVAVLKPVYVAGSTVARTTLHNGFEVKRKGILIGDTVVVRKAGDVIPELVGPVLERRKGREDQLREFVMPEFCPSCGSKLSPAKEGDKDIRCPNVESCPAQLTERVISLASRKAFDIEHLGEQSAIALTNPEENRPDSVATYAPNITEVLVAPGEEPEPYEPVEGLELPAAQKPVLSNESGLFDLTSADLRDVRVWREAAIVEVHETVDANGKKKKVRKRVGGSGLWHQVPAFWTAPTPAKKLTAKQLAERAQREAAIESAETQGGTASETTGAPTGAEAPLGTMPGFAAASYPEYDVPADAVIVRVDHKTTRTGVTDVPVIVRPGENTRKMFDEMDKARHADLWRVLVALSIRRLGPPTARLIASAMGSLAAIENATIEDLTAIDGVGPEIAESVVNWFAAAREPGDWRGATLRAWQAAGVGVDEAETSSLPQTLAGKTVVVTGSLEGYSRDSAKEAIIERGGKAAGSVSKKTDYVVIGANAGSKATKAEELGIPMLGEAQFAQLLETGSID
;
A
#
# COMPACT_ATOMS: atom_id res chain seq x y z
N MET A 1 -44.93 21.73 -45.76
CA MET A 1 -45.02 21.14 -47.12
C MET A 1 -43.86 20.16 -47.21
N SER A 2 -44.10 18.86 -46.94
CA SER A 2 -44.27 17.80 -47.97
C SER A 2 -42.96 17.62 -48.74
N THR A 3 -42.27 16.48 -48.83
CA THR A 3 -42.54 15.03 -48.74
C THR A 3 -41.14 14.39 -48.95
N ASN A 4 -40.63 13.49 -48.11
CA ASN A 4 -40.78 12.03 -48.09
C ASN A 4 -40.60 11.28 -49.44
N GLU A 5 -39.92 10.14 -49.34
CA GLU A 5 -39.79 8.96 -50.25
C GLU A 5 -38.44 8.81 -51.01
N GLN A 6 -37.56 7.82 -50.75
CA GLN A 6 -37.56 6.32 -50.69
C GLN A 6 -37.38 5.62 -52.06
N LEU A 7 -36.54 4.55 -52.03
CA LEU A 7 -36.43 3.37 -52.94
C LEU A 7 -35.61 3.57 -54.25
N ALA A 8 -34.85 2.63 -54.82
CA ALA A 8 -34.45 1.23 -54.60
C ALA A 8 -33.36 0.91 -55.68
N TRP A 9 -32.26 0.23 -55.34
CA TRP A 9 -31.79 -1.09 -55.89
C TRP A 9 -32.23 -1.46 -57.32
N ASP A 10 -31.27 -1.59 -58.26
CA ASP A 10 -31.05 -2.84 -59.01
C ASP A 10 -29.73 -2.86 -59.82
N PHE A 11 -29.24 -4.10 -59.99
CA PHE A 11 -27.97 -4.57 -60.59
C PHE A 11 -27.94 -4.49 -62.14
N ASP A 12 -26.79 -4.27 -62.80
CA ASP A 12 -25.85 -5.35 -63.22
C ASP A 12 -24.76 -4.87 -64.22
N ASP A 13 -23.59 -5.51 -64.08
CA ASP A 13 -22.49 -5.80 -65.01
C ASP A 13 -21.75 -4.73 -65.85
N GLY A 14 -20.45 -4.61 -65.54
CA GLY A 14 -19.42 -5.06 -66.48
C GLY A 14 -18.52 -3.99 -67.09
N ASP A 15 -17.40 -3.66 -66.43
CA ASP A 15 -16.13 -3.58 -67.16
C ASP A 15 -14.90 -3.80 -66.26
N VAL A 16 -13.96 -4.51 -66.84
CA VAL A 16 -12.87 -5.27 -66.23
C VAL A 16 -11.87 -4.35 -65.51
N ALA A 17 -11.74 -4.51 -64.19
CA ALA A 17 -10.73 -3.81 -63.40
C ALA A 17 -9.31 -4.33 -63.72
N GLU A 18 -8.43 -3.41 -64.10
CA GLU A 18 -6.99 -3.62 -64.19
C GLU A 18 -6.44 -4.24 -62.89
N VAL A 19 -5.69 -5.34 -63.03
CA VAL A 19 -4.91 -5.94 -61.96
C VAL A 19 -3.86 -4.93 -61.49
N ARG A 20 -4.11 -4.28 -60.35
CA ARG A 20 -3.07 -3.58 -59.60
C ARG A 20 -2.10 -4.61 -59.02
N PRO A 21 -0.78 -4.51 -59.24
CA PRO A 21 0.17 -5.40 -58.59
C PRO A 21 0.13 -5.17 -57.08
N ASP A 22 -0.02 -6.27 -56.34
CA ASP A 22 -0.16 -6.33 -54.89
C ASP A 22 1.07 -5.75 -54.17
N THR A 23 0.94 -4.55 -53.60
CA THR A 23 1.98 -3.89 -52.80
C THR A 23 1.88 -4.22 -51.30
N GLY A 24 1.01 -5.17 -50.91
CA GLY A 24 0.72 -5.51 -49.52
C GLY A 24 1.72 -6.48 -48.86
N ILE A 25 1.42 -6.82 -47.61
CA ILE A 25 2.16 -7.77 -46.76
C ILE A 25 2.49 -9.11 -47.44
N ALA A 26 1.72 -9.49 -48.46
CA ALA A 26 1.90 -10.69 -49.28
C ALA A 26 3.25 -10.78 -50.02
N ARG A 27 3.97 -9.67 -50.19
CA ARG A 27 5.31 -9.68 -50.80
C ARG A 27 6.43 -10.20 -49.88
N PHE A 28 6.18 -10.24 -48.57
CA PHE A 28 7.16 -10.69 -47.59
C PHE A 28 6.93 -12.16 -47.25
N ALA A 29 8.01 -12.93 -47.11
CA ALA A 29 7.92 -14.32 -46.70
C ALA A 29 7.29 -14.39 -45.28
N PRO A 30 6.19 -15.15 -45.08
CA PRO A 30 5.57 -15.30 -43.77
C PRO A 30 6.58 -15.72 -42.70
N GLY A 31 6.55 -15.06 -41.54
CA GLY A 31 7.50 -15.29 -40.45
C GLY A 31 8.85 -14.55 -40.57
N SER A 32 9.14 -13.89 -41.71
CA SER A 32 10.32 -13.02 -41.82
C SER A 32 10.16 -11.73 -41.01
N GLU A 33 11.27 -11.10 -40.62
CA GLU A 33 11.24 -9.82 -39.88
C GLU A 33 10.43 -8.75 -40.62
N GLN A 34 10.56 -8.69 -41.95
CA GLN A 34 9.86 -7.74 -42.80
C GLN A 34 8.36 -8.02 -42.86
N TRP A 35 7.96 -9.29 -42.81
CA TRP A 35 6.56 -9.69 -42.74
C TRP A 35 5.95 -9.32 -41.38
N ILE A 36 6.64 -9.64 -40.28
CA ILE A 36 6.22 -9.30 -38.93
C ILE A 36 6.06 -7.78 -38.80
N ALA A 37 7.06 -7.01 -39.27
CA ALA A 37 7.05 -5.56 -39.27
C ALA A 37 5.90 -4.92 -40.09
N ALA A 38 5.40 -5.62 -41.10
CA ALA A 38 4.32 -5.16 -41.97
C ALA A 38 2.91 -5.49 -41.43
N LEU A 39 2.77 -6.40 -40.46
CA LEU A 39 1.48 -6.75 -39.85
C LEU A 39 0.85 -5.53 -39.17
N GLN A 40 -0.46 -5.37 -39.36
CA GLN A 40 -1.30 -4.35 -38.74
C GLN A 40 -2.32 -5.01 -37.79
N PRO A 41 -2.87 -4.29 -36.79
CA PRO A 41 -3.92 -4.79 -35.89
C PRO A 41 -5.29 -4.86 -36.58
N THR A 42 -5.35 -5.33 -37.83
CA THR A 42 -6.59 -5.49 -38.60
C THR A 42 -7.14 -6.91 -38.45
N ASP A 43 -8.42 -7.10 -38.74
CA ASP A 43 -9.04 -8.42 -38.77
C ASP A 43 -8.38 -9.31 -39.83
N ASP A 44 -8.08 -8.76 -41.02
CA ASP A 44 -7.43 -9.51 -42.10
C ASP A 44 -6.06 -10.07 -41.70
N ASP A 45 -5.24 -9.28 -41.01
CA ASP A 45 -3.92 -9.72 -40.53
C ASP A 45 -4.04 -10.69 -39.35
N ALA A 46 -5.05 -10.53 -38.49
CA ALA A 46 -5.34 -11.51 -37.44
C ALA A 46 -5.67 -12.89 -38.03
N ILE A 47 -6.51 -12.95 -39.06
CA ILE A 47 -6.84 -14.20 -39.75
C ILE A 47 -5.62 -14.80 -40.48
N ARG A 48 -4.70 -13.97 -40.99
CA ARG A 48 -3.44 -14.44 -41.58
C ARG A 48 -2.54 -15.11 -40.54
N LEU A 49 -2.50 -14.60 -39.31
CA LEU A 49 -1.74 -15.23 -38.21
C LEU A 49 -2.25 -16.64 -37.92
N ASP A 50 -3.57 -16.86 -37.95
CA ASP A 50 -4.16 -18.18 -37.70
C ASP A 50 -3.70 -19.25 -38.70
N ARG A 51 -3.36 -18.85 -39.93
CA ARG A 51 -2.93 -19.76 -41.02
C ARG A 51 -1.42 -19.98 -41.08
N PHE A 52 -0.64 -19.24 -40.29
CA PHE A 52 0.82 -19.29 -40.33
C PHE A 52 1.38 -20.37 -39.38
N ASP A 53 2.38 -21.11 -39.85
CA ASP A 53 3.08 -22.13 -39.05
C ASP A 53 4.28 -21.54 -38.31
N VAL A 54 4.10 -21.33 -37.02
CA VAL A 54 5.08 -20.72 -36.10
C VAL A 54 6.36 -21.55 -35.93
N ASN A 55 6.32 -22.86 -36.21
CA ASN A 55 7.49 -23.75 -36.04
C ASN A 55 8.61 -23.46 -37.05
N THR A 56 8.31 -22.68 -38.09
CA THR A 56 9.27 -22.29 -39.13
C THR A 56 10.10 -21.06 -38.75
N MET A 57 9.83 -20.45 -37.58
CA MET A 57 10.48 -19.21 -37.12
C MET A 57 11.77 -19.44 -36.33
N THR A 58 12.62 -18.42 -36.27
CA THR A 58 13.69 -18.33 -35.26
C THR A 58 13.11 -17.85 -33.93
N ALA A 59 13.78 -18.16 -32.81
CA ALA A 59 13.35 -17.71 -31.48
C ALA A 59 13.23 -16.17 -31.37
N GLU A 60 14.13 -15.43 -32.03
CA GLU A 60 14.09 -13.97 -32.06
C GLU A 60 12.89 -13.43 -32.84
N ALA A 61 12.60 -14.00 -34.02
CA ALA A 61 11.43 -13.61 -34.81
C ALA A 61 10.13 -13.97 -34.09
N ALA A 62 10.09 -15.13 -33.41
CA ALA A 62 8.95 -15.56 -32.60
C ALA A 62 8.69 -14.60 -31.43
N ALA A 63 9.74 -14.14 -30.72
CA ALA A 63 9.60 -13.17 -29.64
C ALA A 63 9.03 -11.82 -30.14
N ARG A 64 9.49 -11.33 -31.30
CA ARG A 64 8.99 -10.07 -31.91
C ARG A 64 7.54 -10.18 -32.38
N LEU A 65 7.12 -11.35 -32.88
CA LEU A 65 5.74 -11.59 -33.24
C LEU A 65 4.86 -11.71 -31.99
N TRP A 66 5.32 -12.46 -30.98
CA TRP A 66 4.62 -12.65 -29.72
C TRP A 66 4.33 -11.31 -29.02
N ALA A 67 5.34 -10.44 -28.85
CA ALA A 67 5.17 -9.15 -28.18
C ALA A 67 4.10 -8.27 -28.86
N ARG A 68 4.04 -8.31 -30.19
CA ARG A 68 3.09 -7.54 -30.99
C ARG A 68 1.67 -8.08 -30.88
N VAL A 69 1.51 -9.39 -31.02
CA VAL A 69 0.19 -10.03 -30.92
C VAL A 69 -0.34 -9.92 -29.49
N ALA A 70 0.53 -10.05 -28.47
CA ALA A 70 0.16 -9.88 -27.07
C ALA A 70 -0.36 -8.46 -26.80
N ALA A 71 0.34 -7.43 -27.29
CA ALA A 71 -0.12 -6.04 -27.16
C ALA A 71 -1.49 -5.80 -27.82
N TRP A 72 -1.76 -6.43 -28.98
CA TRP A 72 -3.07 -6.33 -29.65
C TRP A 72 -4.17 -7.03 -28.88
N VAL A 73 -3.92 -8.24 -28.39
CA VAL A 73 -4.87 -8.98 -27.54
C VAL A 73 -5.21 -8.19 -26.29
N GLU A 74 -4.22 -7.61 -25.62
CA GLU A 74 -4.45 -6.78 -24.44
C GLU A 74 -5.28 -5.52 -24.78
N SER A 75 -4.99 -4.88 -25.92
CA SER A 75 -5.79 -3.75 -26.40
C SER A 75 -7.24 -4.14 -26.70
N ASP A 76 -7.46 -5.31 -27.30
CA ASP A 76 -8.80 -5.84 -27.57
C ASP A 76 -9.55 -6.17 -26.26
N GLN A 77 -8.84 -6.74 -25.28
CA GLN A 77 -9.40 -7.01 -23.94
C GLN A 77 -9.82 -5.72 -23.24
N ILE A 78 -9.03 -4.66 -23.34
CA ILE A 78 -9.39 -3.34 -22.79
C ILE A 78 -10.64 -2.80 -23.51
N ALA A 79 -10.61 -2.77 -24.84
CA ALA A 79 -11.74 -2.27 -25.63
C ALA A 79 -13.05 -3.03 -25.34
N TYR A 80 -12.98 -4.36 -25.14
CA TYR A 80 -14.13 -5.20 -24.89
C TYR A 80 -14.60 -5.18 -23.42
N TYR A 81 -13.69 -5.37 -22.45
CA TYR A 81 -14.05 -5.54 -21.03
C TYR A 81 -14.05 -4.24 -20.22
N ILE A 82 -13.35 -3.20 -20.68
CA ILE A 82 -13.20 -1.91 -19.97
C ILE A 82 -14.04 -0.83 -20.65
N ASP A 83 -13.84 -0.63 -21.95
CA ASP A 83 -14.43 0.50 -22.67
C ASP A 83 -15.83 0.20 -23.26
N ASP A 84 -16.27 -1.06 -23.22
CA ASP A 84 -17.52 -1.56 -23.84
C ASP A 84 -17.65 -1.13 -25.32
N SER A 85 -16.51 -1.05 -26.02
CA SER A 85 -16.38 -0.55 -27.39
C SER A 85 -15.34 -1.38 -28.18
N PRO A 86 -15.62 -2.66 -28.47
CA PRO A 86 -14.66 -3.53 -29.16
C PRO A 86 -14.29 -2.99 -30.54
N VAL A 87 -12.98 -2.94 -30.81
CA VAL A 87 -12.40 -2.44 -32.07
C VAL A 87 -12.04 -3.56 -33.06
N SER A 88 -11.98 -4.81 -32.58
CA SER A 88 -11.69 -6.02 -33.37
C SER A 88 -12.88 -6.98 -33.30
N SER A 89 -13.11 -7.77 -34.35
CA SER A 89 -14.13 -8.82 -34.27
C SER A 89 -13.69 -9.98 -33.37
N ASP A 90 -14.65 -10.73 -32.82
CA ASP A 90 -14.39 -11.93 -32.03
C ASP A 90 -13.48 -12.93 -32.78
N ALA A 91 -13.68 -13.06 -34.11
CA ALA A 91 -12.85 -13.94 -34.94
C ALA A 91 -11.39 -13.47 -35.02
N ALA A 92 -11.15 -12.17 -35.05
CA ALA A 92 -9.80 -11.59 -35.05
C ALA A 92 -9.14 -11.73 -33.68
N TYR A 93 -9.89 -11.49 -32.60
CA TYR A 93 -9.42 -11.71 -31.23
C TYR A 93 -9.00 -13.18 -31.01
N ASP A 94 -9.88 -14.11 -31.37
CA ASP A 94 -9.63 -15.54 -31.24
C ASP A 94 -8.43 -16.01 -32.07
N ALA A 95 -8.25 -15.45 -33.27
CA ALA A 95 -7.11 -15.75 -34.13
C ALA A 95 -5.78 -15.26 -33.54
N ARG A 96 -5.77 -14.10 -32.88
CA ARG A 96 -4.60 -13.57 -32.16
C ARG A 96 -4.29 -14.40 -30.91
N MET A 97 -5.31 -14.78 -30.14
CA MET A 97 -5.18 -15.68 -28.98
C MET A 97 -4.57 -17.04 -29.38
N ARG A 98 -5.12 -17.70 -30.41
CA ARG A 98 -4.56 -18.96 -30.95
C ARG A 98 -3.15 -18.79 -31.49
N CYS A 99 -2.80 -17.61 -32.00
CA CYS A 99 -1.43 -17.34 -32.42
C CYS A 99 -0.47 -17.29 -31.23
N LEU A 100 -0.83 -16.63 -30.12
CA LEU A 100 -0.03 -16.61 -28.89
C LEU A 100 0.14 -18.01 -28.30
N GLU A 101 -0.95 -18.77 -28.16
CA GLU A 101 -0.91 -20.14 -27.64
C GLU A 101 0.05 -21.03 -28.45
N ARG A 102 0.03 -20.90 -29.79
CA ARG A 102 0.95 -21.67 -30.66
C ARG A 102 2.39 -21.19 -30.54
N LEU A 103 2.64 -19.89 -30.41
CA LEU A 103 3.98 -19.34 -30.21
C LEU A 103 4.57 -19.82 -28.88
N GLU A 104 3.79 -19.82 -27.81
CA GLU A 104 4.19 -20.28 -26.48
C GLU A 104 4.46 -21.79 -26.45
N ALA A 105 3.61 -22.57 -27.11
CA ALA A 105 3.82 -24.01 -27.24
C ALA A 105 5.09 -24.36 -28.04
N ALA A 106 5.39 -23.61 -29.11
CA ALA A 106 6.56 -23.83 -29.95
C ALA A 106 7.87 -23.26 -29.34
N PHE A 107 7.75 -22.19 -28.55
CA PHE A 107 8.88 -21.51 -27.91
C PHE A 107 8.58 -21.30 -26.41
N PRO A 108 8.83 -22.31 -25.56
CA PRO A 108 8.46 -22.28 -24.14
C PRO A 108 9.06 -21.13 -23.32
N SER A 109 10.14 -20.48 -23.79
CA SER A 109 10.68 -19.27 -23.17
C SER A 109 9.78 -18.03 -23.28
N LEU A 110 8.79 -18.06 -24.17
CA LEU A 110 7.78 -17.00 -24.33
C LEU A 110 6.60 -17.20 -23.37
N ASP A 111 6.36 -18.44 -22.93
CA ASP A 111 5.32 -18.79 -21.97
C ASP A 111 5.70 -18.27 -20.58
N ASN A 112 5.03 -17.21 -20.15
CA ASN A 112 5.27 -16.57 -18.86
C ASN A 112 3.94 -16.18 -18.20
N PRO A 113 3.90 -16.03 -16.86
CA PRO A 113 2.66 -15.74 -16.13
C PRO A 113 1.93 -14.45 -16.55
N GLN A 114 2.59 -13.54 -17.29
CA GLN A 114 1.99 -12.31 -17.81
C GLN A 114 1.36 -12.46 -19.18
N SER A 115 1.49 -13.62 -19.83
CA SER A 115 0.86 -13.83 -21.12
C SER A 115 -0.67 -13.66 -21.05
N PRO A 116 -1.29 -13.00 -22.04
CA PRO A 116 -2.75 -12.96 -22.18
C PRO A 116 -3.40 -14.35 -22.20
N THR A 117 -2.67 -15.40 -22.58
CA THR A 117 -3.16 -16.80 -22.65
C THR A 117 -3.46 -17.40 -21.27
N HIS A 118 -2.83 -16.91 -20.20
CA HIS A 118 -3.09 -17.35 -18.82
C HIS A 118 -4.26 -16.64 -18.15
N ARG A 119 -4.89 -15.66 -18.83
CA ARG A 119 -5.94 -14.81 -18.25
C ARG A 119 -7.30 -15.19 -18.85
N VAL A 120 -8.23 -15.68 -18.02
CA VAL A 120 -9.58 -16.10 -18.46
C VAL A 120 -10.62 -15.04 -18.08
N GLY A 121 -11.35 -14.50 -19.07
CA GLY A 121 -12.61 -13.77 -18.86
C GLY A 121 -12.51 -12.40 -18.18
N GLY A 122 -11.40 -11.66 -18.36
CA GLY A 122 -11.25 -10.32 -17.78
C GLY A 122 -11.04 -10.29 -16.26
N SER A 123 -10.69 -11.42 -15.63
CA SER A 123 -10.27 -11.42 -14.23
C SER A 123 -8.88 -10.79 -14.11
N PHE A 124 -8.82 -9.55 -13.62
CA PHE A 124 -7.55 -8.86 -13.36
C PHE A 124 -6.84 -9.49 -12.14
N SER A 125 -5.52 -9.67 -12.25
CA SER A 125 -4.66 -10.25 -11.21
C SER A 125 -4.79 -9.48 -9.88
N ASN A 126 -4.63 -10.19 -8.77
CA ASN A 126 -4.64 -9.59 -7.43
C ASN A 126 -3.29 -8.94 -7.04
N ASP A 127 -2.22 -9.19 -7.79
CA ASP A 127 -0.85 -8.79 -7.48
C ASP A 127 -0.15 -8.13 -8.68
N PHE A 128 0.63 -7.06 -8.42
CA PHE A 128 1.48 -6.40 -9.41
C PHE A 128 2.86 -7.08 -9.43
N ALA A 129 3.31 -7.48 -10.62
CA ALA A 129 4.63 -8.09 -10.79
C ALA A 129 5.74 -7.06 -10.55
N SER A 130 6.81 -7.47 -9.88
CA SER A 130 8.01 -6.64 -9.72
C SER A 130 8.91 -6.81 -10.95
N VAL A 131 9.23 -5.71 -11.64
CA VAL A 131 10.00 -5.68 -12.88
C VAL A 131 11.17 -4.73 -12.75
N ARG A 132 12.35 -5.16 -13.18
CA ARG A 132 13.56 -4.34 -13.19
C ARG A 132 13.48 -3.29 -14.30
N HIS A 133 13.82 -2.04 -13.98
CA HIS A 133 13.93 -0.98 -14.98
C HIS A 133 15.13 -1.24 -15.91
N PRO A 134 15.00 -1.03 -17.23
CA PRO A 134 16.11 -1.11 -18.18
C PRO A 134 17.26 -0.16 -17.82
N SER A 135 16.94 1.06 -17.38
CA SER A 135 17.89 1.97 -16.75
C SER A 135 17.41 2.43 -15.38
N ARG A 136 18.34 2.66 -14.45
CA ARG A 136 18.01 3.03 -13.05
C ARG A 136 17.26 4.36 -12.97
N MET A 137 16.15 4.41 -12.24
CA MET A 137 15.46 5.64 -11.85
C MET A 137 16.05 6.17 -10.54
N MET A 138 16.60 7.38 -10.57
CA MET A 138 17.18 8.02 -9.39
C MET A 138 16.17 8.95 -8.71
N SER A 139 16.42 9.27 -7.44
CA SER A 139 15.75 10.40 -6.77
C SER A 139 16.50 11.69 -7.07
N LEU A 140 15.89 12.84 -6.77
CA LEU A 140 16.61 14.10 -6.65
C LEU A 140 17.06 14.31 -5.20
N ASP A 141 18.15 15.05 -5.02
CA ASP A 141 18.48 15.65 -3.73
C ASP A 141 17.65 16.93 -3.55
N ASP A 142 17.29 17.23 -2.30
CA ASP A 142 16.43 18.35 -1.95
C ASP A 142 17.27 19.47 -1.31
N VAL A 143 16.96 20.72 -1.65
CA VAL A 143 17.40 21.92 -0.94
C VAL A 143 16.19 22.72 -0.46
N PHE A 144 16.31 23.37 0.69
CA PHE A 144 15.20 24.06 1.36
C PHE A 144 15.43 25.56 1.52
N SER A 145 16.59 26.07 1.10
CA SER A 145 16.90 27.50 1.11
C SER A 145 17.53 27.94 -0.21
N ILE A 146 17.47 29.26 -0.46
CA ILE A 146 18.07 29.86 -1.66
C ILE A 146 19.60 29.77 -1.59
N GLU A 147 20.17 29.86 -0.40
CA GLU A 147 21.60 29.71 -0.16
C GLU A 147 22.08 28.29 -0.48
N GLU A 148 21.36 27.26 -0.03
CA GLU A 148 21.68 25.86 -0.36
C GLU A 148 21.60 25.61 -1.87
N LEU A 149 20.60 26.19 -2.55
CA LEU A 149 20.47 26.12 -4.01
C LEU A 149 21.64 26.83 -4.72
N LYS A 150 22.06 28.00 -4.21
CA LYS A 150 23.20 28.74 -4.74
C LYS A 150 24.52 27.97 -4.58
N ASP A 151 24.73 27.35 -3.43
CA ASP A 151 25.90 26.52 -3.15
C ASP A 151 25.97 25.32 -4.11
N TRP A 152 24.83 24.68 -4.39
CA TRP A 152 24.76 23.63 -5.41
C TRP A 152 25.10 24.17 -6.80
N TYR A 153 24.50 25.28 -7.22
CA TYR A 153 24.74 25.90 -8.52
C TYR A 153 26.23 26.25 -8.72
N ASP A 154 26.87 26.84 -7.70
CA ASP A 154 28.29 27.18 -7.73
C ASP A 154 29.17 25.92 -7.76
N SER A 155 28.77 24.86 -7.06
CA SER A 155 29.47 23.58 -7.14
C SER A 155 29.41 22.99 -8.55
N VAL A 156 28.26 23.04 -9.22
CA VAL A 156 28.12 22.55 -10.60
C VAL A 156 29.06 23.29 -11.56
N ILE A 157 29.10 24.63 -11.49
CA ILE A 157 29.99 25.46 -12.29
C ILE A 157 31.46 25.09 -12.04
N ARG A 158 31.85 24.97 -10.77
CA ARG A 158 33.22 24.61 -10.38
C ARG A 158 33.60 23.20 -10.81
N ASP A 159 32.72 22.23 -10.61
CA ASP A 159 32.97 20.81 -10.94
C ASP A 159 33.11 20.60 -12.47
N LEU A 160 32.47 21.45 -13.27
CA LEU A 160 32.60 21.47 -14.73
C LEU A 160 33.76 22.33 -15.24
N ASP A 161 34.48 23.06 -14.36
CA ASP A 161 35.43 24.11 -14.72
C ASP A 161 34.83 25.10 -15.75
N TRP A 162 33.57 25.48 -15.52
CA TRP A 162 32.81 26.24 -16.50
C TRP A 162 33.18 27.73 -16.46
N PRO A 163 33.52 28.36 -17.61
CA PRO A 163 33.96 29.76 -17.63
C PRO A 163 32.88 30.72 -17.13
N GLU A 164 33.21 31.64 -16.22
CA GLU A 164 32.29 32.67 -15.71
C GLU A 164 31.68 33.56 -16.83
N SER A 165 32.37 33.70 -17.97
CA SER A 165 31.91 34.47 -19.12
C SER A 165 30.92 33.73 -20.02
N LYS A 166 30.66 32.44 -19.77
CA LYS A 166 29.80 31.59 -20.60
C LYS A 166 28.56 31.16 -19.81
N PRO A 167 27.33 31.45 -20.28
CA PRO A 167 26.13 30.91 -19.65
C PRO A 167 26.12 29.37 -19.71
N LEU A 168 25.70 28.71 -18.64
CA LEU A 168 25.49 27.26 -18.59
C LEU A 168 24.01 26.98 -18.93
N PRO A 169 23.70 26.31 -20.05
CA PRO A 169 22.33 25.94 -20.37
C PRO A 169 21.77 24.95 -19.35
N MET A 170 20.61 25.29 -18.79
CA MET A 170 19.88 24.52 -17.81
C MET A 170 18.39 24.54 -18.14
N SER A 171 17.64 23.63 -17.53
CA SER A 171 16.18 23.64 -17.54
C SER A 171 15.66 23.76 -16.11
N CYS A 172 14.61 24.58 -15.95
CA CYS A 172 13.81 24.64 -14.75
C CYS A 172 12.41 24.10 -15.03
N GLU A 173 11.93 23.26 -14.13
CA GLU A 173 10.68 22.53 -14.28
C GLU A 173 9.89 22.58 -12.98
N VAL A 174 8.57 22.64 -13.07
CA VAL A 174 7.72 22.51 -11.90
C VAL A 174 7.84 21.09 -11.34
N LYS A 175 8.10 20.96 -10.04
CA LYS A 175 8.17 19.67 -9.38
C LYS A 175 6.76 19.18 -9.07
N ILE A 176 6.24 18.34 -9.97
CA ILE A 176 4.89 17.76 -9.89
C ILE A 176 4.77 16.88 -8.64
N ASP A 177 3.74 17.09 -7.82
CA ASP A 177 3.46 16.26 -6.65
C ASP A 177 2.58 15.05 -7.02
N GLY A 178 3.20 14.03 -7.62
CA GLY A 178 2.53 12.85 -8.13
C GLY A 178 3.22 11.52 -7.81
N LEU A 179 3.16 10.60 -8.77
CA LEU A 179 3.91 9.35 -8.75
C LEU A 179 4.75 9.17 -10.03
N ALA A 180 6.05 8.99 -9.85
CA ALA A 180 6.98 8.68 -10.92
C ALA A 180 6.64 7.37 -11.66
N LEU A 181 6.65 7.45 -12.99
CA LEU A 181 6.32 6.37 -13.91
C LEU A 181 7.39 6.26 -15.02
N ASN A 182 7.77 5.03 -15.36
CA ASN A 182 8.62 4.71 -16.51
C ASN A 182 7.78 4.01 -17.58
N LEU A 183 7.67 4.63 -18.75
CA LEU A 183 7.01 4.04 -19.91
C LEU A 183 8.07 3.42 -20.83
N ILE A 184 7.89 2.16 -21.17
CA ILE A 184 8.78 1.42 -22.05
C ILE A 184 8.06 1.19 -23.36
N TYR A 185 8.59 1.76 -24.44
CA TYR A 185 8.11 1.54 -25.80
C TYR A 185 9.09 0.68 -26.58
N ARG A 186 8.57 -0.29 -27.33
CA ARG A 186 9.34 -1.06 -28.31
C ARG A 186 8.74 -0.92 -29.69
N ASN A 187 9.57 -0.54 -30.65
CA ASN A 187 9.14 -0.25 -32.03
C ASN A 187 7.91 0.69 -32.06
N GLY A 188 7.91 1.69 -31.17
CA GLY A 188 6.82 2.65 -31.01
C GLY A 188 5.57 2.17 -30.27
N VAL A 189 5.47 0.91 -29.83
CA VAL A 189 4.31 0.41 -29.09
C VAL A 189 4.59 0.43 -27.59
N LEU A 190 3.65 0.95 -26.78
CA LEU A 190 3.75 0.90 -25.33
C LEU A 190 3.74 -0.58 -24.90
N GLU A 191 4.86 -1.06 -24.40
CA GLU A 191 5.03 -2.44 -23.94
C GLU A 191 4.78 -2.53 -22.43
N GLN A 192 5.39 -1.63 -21.64
CA GLN A 192 5.27 -1.66 -20.19
C GLN A 192 5.16 -0.28 -19.55
N GLY A 193 4.39 -0.19 -18.46
CA GLY A 193 4.36 0.97 -17.56
C GLY A 193 4.76 0.55 -16.15
N LEU A 194 5.89 1.05 -15.67
CA LEU A 194 6.46 0.65 -14.38
C LEU A 194 6.42 1.80 -13.38
N THR A 195 5.97 1.53 -12.15
CA THR A 195 6.20 2.47 -11.03
C THR A 195 7.69 2.56 -10.73
N ARG A 196 8.15 3.60 -10.02
CA ARG A 196 9.57 3.72 -9.64
C ARG A 196 10.08 2.59 -8.72
N GLY A 197 9.24 2.11 -7.81
CA GLY A 197 9.65 1.26 -6.69
C GLY A 197 10.89 1.78 -5.96
N ASP A 198 11.94 0.97 -5.88
CA ASP A 198 13.23 1.32 -5.26
C ASP A 198 14.22 2.04 -6.19
N GLY A 199 13.80 2.29 -7.44
CA GLY A 199 14.59 2.91 -8.51
C GLY A 199 15.36 1.92 -9.38
N VAL A 200 15.45 0.65 -8.98
CA VAL A 200 16.00 -0.45 -9.77
C VAL A 200 14.88 -1.38 -10.21
N THR A 201 13.95 -1.67 -9.31
CA THR A 201 12.78 -2.51 -9.55
C THR A 201 11.52 -1.71 -9.25
N GLY A 202 10.62 -1.71 -10.22
CA GLY A 202 9.29 -1.12 -10.17
C GLY A 202 8.20 -2.18 -10.12
N GLU A 203 6.96 -1.75 -9.90
CA GLU A 203 5.77 -2.58 -10.10
C GLU A 203 5.25 -2.38 -11.52
N ASP A 204 4.98 -3.47 -12.24
CA ASP A 204 4.30 -3.43 -13.54
C ASP A 204 2.82 -3.11 -13.34
N ILE A 205 2.42 -1.94 -13.84
CA ILE A 205 1.07 -1.39 -13.77
C ILE A 205 0.55 -1.08 -15.18
N THR A 206 1.03 -1.80 -16.20
CA THR A 206 0.77 -1.52 -17.62
C THR A 206 -0.71 -1.38 -17.93
N LEU A 207 -1.57 -2.25 -17.41
CA LEU A 207 -3.01 -2.18 -17.63
C LEU A 207 -3.63 -0.89 -17.11
N ASN A 208 -3.19 -0.40 -15.95
CA ASN A 208 -3.68 0.85 -15.36
C ASN A 208 -3.12 2.07 -16.09
N VAL A 209 -1.90 1.98 -16.60
CA VAL A 209 -1.27 3.04 -17.41
C VAL A 209 -1.99 3.20 -18.74
N ARG A 210 -2.43 2.10 -19.37
CA ARG A 210 -3.18 2.14 -20.64
C ARG A 210 -4.54 2.85 -20.52
N THR A 211 -5.10 2.98 -19.31
CA THR A 211 -6.35 3.74 -19.11
C THR A 211 -6.12 5.25 -19.02
N ILE A 212 -4.88 5.72 -18.99
CA ILE A 212 -4.54 7.15 -18.92
C ILE A 212 -4.57 7.72 -20.34
N GLY A 213 -5.65 8.40 -20.70
CA GLY A 213 -5.86 8.89 -22.07
C GLY A 213 -4.79 9.85 -22.61
N SER A 214 -3.99 10.49 -21.75
CA SER A 214 -2.87 11.34 -22.17
C SER A 214 -1.61 10.54 -22.55
N ILE A 215 -1.56 9.23 -22.33
CA ILE A 215 -0.41 8.38 -22.68
C ILE A 215 -0.73 7.66 -23.99
N PRO A 216 0.05 7.87 -25.07
CA PRO A 216 -0.24 7.25 -26.35
C PRO A 216 0.08 5.74 -26.32
N ALA A 217 -0.83 4.90 -26.79
CA ALA A 217 -0.56 3.46 -26.93
C ALA A 217 0.52 3.17 -27.99
N ASN A 218 0.60 4.03 -29.01
CA ASN A 218 1.63 4.01 -30.05
C ASN A 218 2.23 5.41 -30.18
N LEU A 219 3.56 5.52 -30.23
CA LEU A 219 4.25 6.78 -30.51
C LEU A 219 3.85 7.29 -31.89
N GLY A 220 3.49 8.57 -31.96
CA GLY A 220 3.18 9.28 -33.20
C GLY A 220 4.44 9.65 -33.99
N GLY A 221 4.25 10.17 -35.20
CA GLY A 221 5.32 10.68 -36.07
C GLY A 221 5.69 9.75 -37.25
N PRO A 222 6.64 10.17 -38.10
CA PRO A 222 7.15 9.37 -39.21
C PRO A 222 7.79 8.07 -38.72
N LYS A 223 7.71 6.99 -39.50
CA LYS A 223 8.21 5.66 -39.11
C LYS A 223 9.72 5.68 -38.82
N GLU A 224 10.46 6.47 -39.58
CA GLU A 224 11.89 6.69 -39.41
C GLU A 224 12.26 7.36 -38.08
N ASP A 225 11.33 8.09 -37.45
CA ASP A 225 11.51 8.81 -36.19
C ASP A 225 10.92 8.03 -34.99
N VAL A 226 10.53 6.77 -35.20
CA VAL A 226 10.08 5.86 -34.14
C VAL A 226 11.26 4.97 -33.71
N PRO A 227 11.67 5.00 -32.43
CA PRO A 227 12.78 4.19 -31.96
C PRO A 227 12.40 2.71 -31.81
N ASP A 228 13.40 1.84 -32.00
CA ASP A 228 13.28 0.40 -31.69
C ASP A 228 13.03 0.19 -30.20
N PHE A 229 13.59 1.06 -29.35
CA PHE A 229 13.41 1.04 -27.91
C PHE A 229 13.53 2.45 -27.31
N VAL A 230 12.59 2.85 -26.46
CA VAL A 230 12.74 4.07 -25.64
C VAL A 230 12.09 3.93 -24.27
N GLU A 231 12.79 4.43 -23.26
CA GLU A 231 12.27 4.67 -21.92
C GLU A 231 11.90 6.15 -21.75
N ILE A 232 10.63 6.42 -21.47
CA ILE A 232 10.11 7.76 -21.22
C ILE A 232 9.67 7.86 -19.77
N ARG A 233 10.34 8.73 -19.00
CA ARG A 233 10.07 8.93 -17.58
C ARG A 233 9.24 10.17 -17.38
N GLY A 234 8.26 10.07 -16.50
CA GLY A 234 7.38 11.18 -16.17
C GLY A 234 6.70 11.02 -14.83
N GLU A 235 5.84 11.95 -14.52
CA GLU A 235 5.02 11.92 -13.31
C GLU A 235 3.55 11.72 -13.70
N VAL A 236 2.89 10.74 -13.08
CA VAL A 236 1.43 10.64 -13.10
C VAL A 236 0.88 11.51 -11.98
N PHE A 237 -0.07 12.37 -12.31
CA PHE A 237 -0.70 13.30 -11.38
C PHE A 237 -2.20 13.40 -11.62
N MET A 238 -2.88 14.06 -10.69
CA MET A 238 -4.30 14.38 -10.79
C MET A 238 -4.45 15.90 -10.84
N ARG A 239 -5.23 16.40 -11.80
CA ARG A 239 -5.54 17.83 -11.89
C ARG A 239 -6.39 18.26 -10.70
N TRP A 240 -6.34 19.53 -10.32
CA TRP A 240 -7.14 20.06 -9.21
C TRP A 240 -8.64 19.82 -9.41
N ASP A 241 -9.17 20.10 -10.59
CA ASP A 241 -10.59 19.92 -10.89
C ASP A 241 -11.03 18.46 -10.80
N ASP A 242 -10.19 17.53 -11.28
CA ASP A 242 -10.46 16.08 -11.21
C ASP A 242 -10.35 15.57 -9.77
N PHE A 243 -9.39 16.08 -8.99
CA PHE A 243 -9.25 15.76 -7.57
C PHE A 243 -10.45 16.24 -6.74
N HIS A 244 -10.92 17.46 -6.98
CA HIS A 244 -12.11 18.00 -6.33
C HIS A 244 -13.36 17.21 -6.73
N THR A 245 -13.50 16.86 -8.01
CA THR A 245 -14.60 16.02 -8.50
C THR A 245 -14.58 14.66 -7.81
N LEU A 246 -13.43 13.99 -7.75
CA LEU A 246 -13.29 12.69 -7.10
C LEU A 246 -13.60 12.75 -5.60
N ASN A 247 -13.19 13.80 -4.91
CA ASN A 247 -13.50 13.97 -3.50
C ASN A 247 -14.99 14.23 -3.27
N ASN A 248 -15.64 15.04 -4.11
CA ASN A 248 -17.09 15.24 -4.05
C ASN A 248 -17.83 13.90 -4.26
N GLU A 249 -17.41 13.08 -5.23
CA GLU A 249 -17.98 11.74 -5.45
C GLU A 249 -17.77 10.80 -4.25
N GLN A 250 -16.61 10.88 -3.60
CA GLN A 250 -16.32 10.11 -2.38
C GLN A 250 -17.21 10.55 -1.21
N GLU A 251 -17.40 11.86 -1.03
CA GLU A 251 -18.25 12.41 0.02
C GLU A 251 -19.74 12.08 -0.23
N ASP A 252 -20.21 12.19 -1.48
CA ASP A 252 -21.57 11.79 -1.88
C ASP A 252 -21.81 10.29 -1.65
N ALA A 253 -20.77 9.47 -1.82
CA ALA A 253 -20.79 8.04 -1.53
C ALA A 253 -20.59 7.71 -0.03
N GLY A 254 -20.44 8.72 0.85
CA GLY A 254 -20.23 8.55 2.29
C GLY A 254 -18.86 7.97 2.67
N ARG A 255 -17.86 8.07 1.79
CA ARG A 255 -16.48 7.63 2.00
C ARG A 255 -15.61 8.81 2.41
N ALA A 256 -14.45 8.51 3.01
CA ALA A 256 -13.48 9.54 3.32
C ALA A 256 -12.88 10.13 2.02
N PRO A 257 -12.79 11.46 1.90
CA PRO A 257 -12.08 12.10 0.78
C PRO A 257 -10.58 11.84 0.87
N PHE A 258 -9.91 11.90 -0.29
CA PHE A 258 -8.46 11.81 -0.38
C PHE A 258 -7.80 13.06 0.19
N ALA A 259 -6.69 12.85 0.89
CA ALA A 259 -6.01 13.87 1.67
C ALA A 259 -5.10 14.81 0.86
N ASN A 260 -4.75 14.50 -0.39
CA ASN A 260 -4.07 15.40 -1.33
C ASN A 260 -4.06 14.75 -2.73
N PRO A 261 -3.79 15.52 -3.81
CA PRO A 261 -3.73 14.98 -5.16
C PRO A 261 -2.70 13.87 -5.34
N ARG A 262 -1.55 13.93 -4.66
CA ARG A 262 -0.52 12.89 -4.71
C ARG A 262 -1.05 11.52 -4.27
N ASN A 263 -1.67 11.47 -3.10
CA ASN A 263 -2.24 10.25 -2.53
C ASN A 263 -3.43 9.76 -3.36
N ALA A 264 -4.24 10.70 -3.87
CA ALA A 264 -5.33 10.37 -4.79
C ALA A 264 -4.79 9.73 -6.08
N ALA A 265 -3.74 10.30 -6.68
CA ALA A 265 -3.10 9.77 -7.88
C ALA A 265 -2.47 8.40 -7.64
N ALA A 266 -1.67 8.25 -6.59
CA ALA A 266 -1.02 6.98 -6.24
C ALA A 266 -2.03 5.87 -5.93
N GLY A 267 -3.07 6.20 -5.16
CA GLY A 267 -4.17 5.27 -4.86
C GLY A 267 -4.96 4.90 -6.10
N SER A 268 -5.24 5.87 -6.98
CA SER A 268 -5.99 5.66 -8.22
C SER A 268 -5.23 4.85 -9.26
N LEU A 269 -3.91 4.98 -9.30
CA LEU A 269 -3.07 4.27 -10.26
C LEU A 269 -2.77 2.83 -9.85
N ARG A 270 -2.76 2.51 -8.56
CA ARG A 270 -2.47 1.16 -8.04
C ARG A 270 -3.77 0.41 -7.69
N GLN A 271 -4.70 0.37 -8.63
CA GLN A 271 -5.94 -0.39 -8.51
C GLN A 271 -5.76 -1.78 -9.11
N LYS A 272 -6.27 -2.80 -8.42
CA LYS A 272 -6.28 -4.18 -8.94
C LYS A 272 -7.16 -4.32 -10.18
N ASP A 273 -8.22 -3.51 -10.23
CA ASP A 273 -9.11 -3.41 -11.38
C ASP A 273 -8.80 -2.11 -12.15
N PRO A 274 -8.21 -2.20 -13.36
CA PRO A 274 -7.89 -1.03 -14.18
C PRO A 274 -9.11 -0.18 -14.53
N ARG A 275 -10.32 -0.76 -14.54
CA ARG A 275 -11.57 0.00 -14.77
C ARG A 275 -11.77 1.05 -13.70
N ILE A 276 -11.33 0.79 -12.47
CA ILE A 276 -11.35 1.79 -11.41
C ILE A 276 -10.37 2.91 -11.75
N THR A 277 -9.16 2.61 -12.23
CA THR A 277 -8.19 3.64 -12.66
C THR A 277 -8.74 4.49 -13.80
N ALA A 278 -9.44 3.88 -14.77
CA ALA A 278 -10.06 4.59 -15.89
C ALA A 278 -11.03 5.70 -15.45
N THR A 279 -11.80 5.48 -14.36
CA THR A 279 -12.72 6.51 -13.86
C THR A 279 -12.03 7.67 -13.14
N ARG A 280 -10.72 7.57 -12.83
CA ARG A 280 -10.01 8.51 -11.94
C ARG A 280 -9.32 9.65 -12.66
N ARG A 281 -9.41 9.70 -14.00
CA ARG A 281 -8.98 10.84 -14.84
C ARG A 281 -7.53 11.28 -14.54
N LEU A 282 -6.63 10.32 -14.46
CA LEU A 282 -5.21 10.62 -14.25
C LEU A 282 -4.62 11.30 -15.49
N SER A 283 -3.59 12.13 -15.26
CA SER A 283 -2.80 12.80 -16.29
C SER A 283 -1.33 12.44 -16.14
N PHE A 284 -0.55 12.60 -17.20
CA PHE A 284 0.88 12.32 -17.22
C PHE A 284 1.64 13.47 -17.88
N TYR A 285 2.83 13.80 -17.38
CA TYR A 285 3.82 14.63 -18.07
C TYR A 285 5.20 13.97 -18.05
N ALA A 286 5.84 13.90 -19.21
CA ALA A 286 7.21 13.43 -19.35
C ALA A 286 8.22 14.49 -18.89
N HIS A 287 9.26 14.07 -18.16
CA HIS A 287 10.29 14.94 -17.59
C HIS A 287 11.71 14.33 -17.65
N GLY A 288 11.90 13.17 -18.26
CA GLY A 288 13.21 12.51 -18.32
C GLY A 288 13.29 11.43 -19.38
N LEU A 289 14.48 11.24 -19.93
CA LEU A 289 14.78 10.20 -20.92
C LEU A 289 15.60 9.10 -20.25
N GLY A 290 15.20 7.84 -20.43
CA GLY A 290 16.01 6.68 -20.06
C GLY A 290 16.89 6.23 -21.22
N GLN A 291 16.96 4.91 -21.47
CA GLN A 291 17.63 4.38 -22.65
C GLN A 291 16.81 4.63 -23.92
N LEU A 292 17.50 4.99 -25.01
CA LEU A 292 16.96 5.23 -26.34
C LEU A 292 17.83 4.50 -27.36
N THR A 293 17.21 3.67 -28.20
CA THR A 293 17.87 2.94 -29.28
C THR A 293 17.08 3.14 -30.57
N TRP A 294 17.76 3.70 -31.58
CA TRP A 294 17.21 3.89 -32.92
C TRP A 294 17.39 2.64 -33.78
N GLY A 295 16.44 2.41 -34.69
CA GLY A 295 16.51 1.31 -35.66
C GLY A 295 17.54 1.54 -36.76
N ALA A 296 17.90 0.46 -37.46
CA ALA A 296 18.94 0.48 -38.51
C ALA A 296 18.62 1.42 -39.69
N ASP A 297 17.33 1.66 -39.92
CA ASP A 297 16.82 2.52 -41.00
C ASP A 297 16.72 4.00 -40.58
N HIS A 298 17.06 4.36 -39.33
CA HIS A 298 17.02 5.74 -38.86
C HIS A 298 18.08 6.60 -39.58
N PRO A 299 17.71 7.74 -40.18
CA PRO A 299 18.64 8.64 -40.86
C PRO A 299 19.76 9.12 -39.92
N ARG A 300 21.01 9.05 -40.37
CA ARG A 300 22.15 9.57 -39.59
C ARG A 300 22.22 11.09 -39.65
N GLY A 301 22.61 11.72 -38.55
CA GLY A 301 22.80 13.17 -38.47
C GLY A 301 21.49 13.97 -38.34
N THR A 302 20.43 13.32 -37.86
CA THR A 302 19.16 13.96 -37.45
C THR A 302 19.18 14.16 -35.93
N HIS A 303 18.19 13.61 -35.22
CA HIS A 303 18.12 13.55 -33.75
C HIS A 303 18.52 12.14 -33.27
N ASP A 304 19.38 11.47 -34.03
CA ASP A 304 19.97 10.16 -33.73
C ASP A 304 20.84 10.21 -32.47
N VAL A 305 21.40 11.39 -32.16
CA VAL A 305 22.05 11.71 -30.88
C VAL A 305 21.27 12.81 -30.18
N VAL A 306 20.62 12.46 -29.06
CA VAL A 306 20.02 13.46 -28.16
C VAL A 306 21.14 14.04 -27.30
N ALA A 307 21.53 15.29 -27.58
CA ALA A 307 22.60 15.97 -26.86
C ALA A 307 22.08 16.68 -25.60
N ASP A 308 20.85 17.20 -25.66
CA ASP A 308 20.25 18.02 -24.62
C ASP A 308 18.91 17.45 -24.14
N GLN A 309 18.57 17.69 -22.87
CA GLN A 309 17.28 17.32 -22.30
C GLN A 309 16.13 18.05 -23.01
N SER A 310 16.33 19.31 -23.43
CA SER A 310 15.39 20.07 -24.25
C SER A 310 15.02 19.38 -25.57
N GLN A 311 15.99 18.75 -26.25
CA GLN A 311 15.74 17.99 -27.48
C GLN A 311 14.86 16.76 -27.23
N ALA A 312 14.95 16.13 -26.05
CA ALA A 312 14.06 15.02 -25.69
C ALA A 312 12.59 15.47 -25.57
N TYR A 313 12.34 16.70 -25.08
CA TYR A 313 10.98 17.24 -25.00
C TYR A 313 10.35 17.48 -26.39
N ASP A 314 11.16 17.89 -27.36
CA ASP A 314 10.72 18.01 -28.75
C ASP A 314 10.31 16.64 -29.31
N LEU A 315 11.07 15.57 -29.00
CA LEU A 315 10.72 14.20 -29.40
C LEU A 315 9.43 13.73 -28.75
N TYR A 316 9.26 13.95 -27.45
CA TYR A 316 8.03 13.58 -26.75
C TYR A 316 6.81 14.24 -27.38
N THR A 317 6.91 15.54 -27.67
CA THR A 317 5.83 16.28 -28.33
C THR A 317 5.51 15.69 -29.71
N ARG A 318 6.52 15.34 -30.52
CA ARG A 318 6.32 14.69 -31.83
C ARG A 318 5.69 13.30 -31.72
N TRP A 319 6.09 12.53 -30.71
CA TRP A 319 5.55 11.21 -30.44
C TRP A 319 4.15 11.24 -29.79
N GLY A 320 3.61 12.43 -29.50
CA GLY A 320 2.31 12.59 -28.85
C GLY A 320 2.34 12.33 -27.34
N VAL A 321 3.53 12.28 -26.73
CA VAL A 321 3.70 12.19 -25.28
C VAL A 321 3.67 13.60 -24.69
N PRO A 322 2.80 13.86 -23.70
CA PRO A 322 2.61 15.20 -23.14
C PRO A 322 3.82 15.65 -22.31
N VAL A 323 4.22 16.90 -22.51
CA VAL A 323 5.27 17.60 -21.75
C VAL A 323 4.65 18.80 -21.04
N SER A 324 5.15 19.13 -19.87
CA SER A 324 4.65 20.27 -19.10
C SER A 324 4.85 21.59 -19.89
N PRO A 325 3.80 22.42 -20.03
CA PRO A 325 3.92 23.74 -20.67
C PRO A 325 4.70 24.75 -19.81
N HIS A 326 5.04 24.37 -18.58
CA HIS A 326 5.67 25.25 -17.58
C HIS A 326 7.20 25.16 -17.56
N ASN A 327 7.79 24.28 -18.37
CA ASN A 327 9.24 24.11 -18.48
C ASN A 327 9.89 25.38 -19.03
N ARG A 328 10.98 25.84 -18.40
CA ARG A 328 11.74 27.02 -18.82
C ARG A 328 13.19 26.64 -19.09
N ALA A 329 13.71 27.06 -20.24
CA ALA A 329 15.15 27.09 -20.46
C ALA A 329 15.72 28.28 -19.68
N VAL A 330 16.78 28.04 -18.91
CA VAL A 330 17.44 29.05 -18.09
C VAL A 330 18.96 28.97 -18.27
N THR A 331 19.64 30.08 -18.07
CA THR A 331 21.08 30.23 -18.30
C THR A 331 21.81 30.94 -17.16
N SER A 332 21.07 31.43 -16.17
CA SER A 332 21.61 32.14 -15.01
C SER A 332 20.86 31.78 -13.73
N PHE A 333 21.53 31.97 -12.58
CA PHE A 333 20.90 31.77 -11.27
C PHE A 333 19.69 32.68 -11.05
N GLN A 334 19.70 33.91 -11.59
CA GLN A 334 18.58 34.83 -11.43
C GLN A 334 17.32 34.30 -12.11
N GLU A 335 17.42 33.72 -13.31
CA GLU A 335 16.26 33.13 -14.01
C GLU A 335 15.67 31.92 -13.25
N ILE A 336 16.52 31.17 -12.52
CA ILE A 336 16.09 30.11 -11.61
C ILE A 336 15.27 30.71 -10.46
N LEU A 337 15.79 31.76 -9.82
CA LEU A 337 15.09 32.48 -8.74
C LEU A 337 13.76 33.05 -9.20
N ASP A 338 13.72 33.69 -10.37
CA ASP A 338 12.51 34.28 -10.91
C ASP A 338 11.39 33.23 -11.08
N MET A 339 11.74 31.99 -11.46
CA MET A 339 10.78 30.89 -11.52
C MET A 339 10.35 30.40 -10.13
N ILE A 340 11.29 30.31 -9.19
CA ILE A 340 11.00 29.92 -7.79
C ILE A 340 10.08 30.93 -7.13
N GLU A 341 10.34 32.24 -7.27
CA GLU A 341 9.51 33.30 -6.71
C GLU A 341 8.12 33.30 -7.36
N TYR A 342 8.05 33.26 -8.70
CA TYR A 342 6.78 33.23 -9.43
C TYR A 342 5.89 32.08 -8.98
N TYR A 343 6.37 30.83 -9.06
CA TYR A 343 5.57 29.69 -8.62
C TYR A 343 5.42 29.64 -7.11
N GLY A 344 6.28 30.31 -6.34
CA GLY A 344 6.11 30.47 -4.89
C GLY A 344 4.80 31.16 -4.54
N GLU A 345 4.43 32.18 -5.32
CA GLU A 345 3.18 32.93 -5.18
C GLU A 345 1.99 32.27 -5.93
N HIS A 346 2.25 31.59 -7.04
CA HIS A 346 1.22 31.09 -7.96
C HIS A 346 1.04 29.56 -7.91
N ARG A 347 1.35 28.90 -6.76
CA ARG A 347 1.29 27.42 -6.64
C ARG A 347 -0.07 26.82 -6.94
N GLY A 348 -1.14 27.56 -6.59
CA GLY A 348 -2.52 27.13 -6.78
C GLY A 348 -3.09 27.41 -8.17
N ASP A 349 -2.37 28.16 -9.01
CA ASP A 349 -2.91 28.66 -10.28
C ASP A 349 -2.68 27.70 -11.46
N ILE A 350 -1.76 26.74 -11.29
CA ILE A 350 -1.50 25.71 -12.30
C ILE A 350 -2.44 24.52 -12.13
N GLU A 351 -2.50 23.65 -13.14
CA GLU A 351 -3.48 22.57 -13.21
C GLU A 351 -3.31 21.45 -12.16
N HIS A 352 -2.16 21.36 -11.49
CA HIS A 352 -1.82 20.26 -10.59
C HIS A 352 -1.06 20.73 -9.34
N ALA A 353 -1.00 19.89 -8.31
CA ALA A 353 -0.17 20.15 -7.14
C ALA A 353 1.33 20.17 -7.50
N LEU A 354 2.07 21.06 -6.86
CA LEU A 354 3.52 21.16 -6.96
C LEU A 354 4.15 21.35 -5.58
N ASP A 355 5.30 20.72 -5.35
CA ASP A 355 6.03 20.80 -4.07
C ASP A 355 7.39 21.53 -4.18
N GLY A 356 7.73 22.01 -5.38
CA GLY A 356 9.01 22.67 -5.62
C GLY A 356 9.30 23.00 -7.08
N ILE A 357 10.55 23.36 -7.35
CA ILE A 357 11.11 23.55 -8.68
C ILE A 357 12.32 22.62 -8.83
N VAL A 358 12.40 21.92 -9.96
CA VAL A 358 13.56 21.10 -10.32
C VAL A 358 14.44 21.90 -11.26
N VAL A 359 15.74 21.95 -10.97
CA VAL A 359 16.75 22.57 -11.84
C VAL A 359 17.66 21.47 -12.36
N LYS A 360 17.93 21.45 -13.67
CA LYS A 360 18.77 20.43 -14.34
C LYS A 360 19.76 21.11 -15.29
N VAL A 361 20.99 20.60 -15.37
CA VAL A 361 21.88 20.91 -16.50
C VAL A 361 21.27 20.34 -17.78
N ASP A 362 21.15 21.13 -18.85
CA ASP A 362 20.42 20.70 -20.06
C ASP A 362 21.22 19.68 -20.89
N ASP A 363 22.53 19.89 -21.03
CA ASP A 363 23.43 19.04 -21.82
C ASP A 363 23.67 17.66 -21.16
N LEU A 364 23.26 16.58 -21.82
CA LEU A 364 23.37 15.19 -21.34
C LEU A 364 24.83 14.71 -21.26
N GLY A 365 25.74 15.28 -22.05
CA GLY A 365 27.18 15.04 -21.95
C GLY A 365 27.76 15.61 -20.66
N LEU A 366 27.39 16.83 -20.29
CA LEU A 366 27.77 17.44 -19.02
C LEU A 366 27.16 16.70 -17.82
N GLN A 367 25.92 16.23 -17.93
CA GLN A 367 25.30 15.37 -16.93
C GLN A 367 26.12 14.10 -16.67
N ARG A 368 26.61 13.43 -17.73
CA ARG A 368 27.49 12.25 -17.61
C ARG A 368 28.80 12.57 -16.91
N THR A 369 29.40 13.74 -17.20
CA THR A 369 30.65 14.20 -16.56
C THR A 369 30.46 14.46 -15.07
N LEU A 370 29.36 15.11 -14.68
CA LEU A 370 29.03 15.38 -13.27
C LEU A 370 28.69 14.09 -12.50
N GLY A 371 28.05 13.14 -13.17
CA GLY A 371 27.69 11.85 -12.62
C GLY A 371 26.60 11.95 -11.54
N ALA A 372 26.60 10.97 -10.65
CA ALA A 372 25.60 10.84 -9.59
C ALA A 372 26.24 10.34 -8.28
N THR A 373 25.57 10.59 -7.17
CA THR A 373 25.83 9.92 -5.89
C THR A 373 25.17 8.53 -5.89
N SER A 374 25.22 7.81 -4.76
CA SER A 374 24.52 6.53 -4.62
C SER A 374 22.99 6.65 -4.76
N ARG A 375 22.43 7.85 -4.56
CA ARG A 375 20.98 8.12 -4.51
C ARG A 375 20.48 9.08 -5.58
N ALA A 376 21.24 10.12 -5.91
CA ALA A 376 20.76 11.26 -6.70
C ALA A 376 21.80 11.78 -7.70
N PRO A 377 21.38 12.33 -8.85
CA PRO A 377 22.27 12.97 -9.81
C PRO A 377 22.90 14.24 -9.23
N ARG A 378 24.17 14.53 -9.58
CA ARG A 378 24.82 15.79 -9.18
C ARG A 378 24.42 16.97 -10.07
N TRP A 379 23.91 16.68 -11.26
CA TRP A 379 23.52 17.62 -12.30
C TRP A 379 22.07 18.11 -12.20
N ALA A 380 21.30 17.63 -11.22
CA ALA A 380 19.94 18.11 -10.94
C ALA A 380 19.65 18.20 -9.44
N ILE A 381 18.84 19.19 -9.07
CA ILE A 381 18.43 19.42 -7.68
C ILE A 381 16.96 19.81 -7.63
N ALA A 382 16.28 19.45 -6.54
CA ALA A 382 14.93 19.91 -6.24
C ALA A 382 14.98 21.01 -5.17
N TYR A 383 14.62 22.24 -5.53
CA TYR A 383 14.27 23.26 -4.55
C TYR A 383 12.87 22.97 -4.04
N LYS A 384 12.75 22.63 -2.75
CA LYS A 384 11.46 22.42 -2.10
C LYS A 384 11.02 23.70 -1.42
N TYR A 385 9.77 24.06 -1.69
CA TYR A 385 9.19 25.18 -1.00
C TYR A 385 9.03 24.88 0.50
N PRO A 386 9.19 25.87 1.38
CA PRO A 386 8.90 25.69 2.78
C PRO A 386 7.42 25.28 2.95
N PRO A 387 7.15 24.31 3.83
CA PRO A 387 5.79 23.84 4.07
C PRO A 387 4.95 25.00 4.60
N GLU A 388 3.69 25.06 4.16
CA GLU A 388 2.75 26.08 4.60
C GLU A 388 2.56 25.99 6.12
N GLU A 389 2.92 27.09 6.80
CA GLU A 389 2.64 27.27 8.21
C GLU A 389 1.25 27.89 8.36
N VAL A 390 0.37 27.19 9.07
CA VAL A 390 -0.94 27.72 9.41
C VAL A 390 -1.08 27.88 10.92
N ASN A 391 -1.90 28.85 11.31
CA ASN A 391 -2.22 29.09 12.70
C ASN A 391 -3.54 28.41 13.05
N THR A 392 -3.57 27.70 14.17
CA THR A 392 -4.80 27.14 14.73
C THR A 392 -4.81 27.22 16.25
N GLU A 393 -5.94 26.91 16.88
CA GLU A 393 -6.09 26.91 18.33
C GLU A 393 -5.75 25.54 18.91
N LEU A 394 -4.91 25.52 19.95
CA LEU A 394 -4.63 24.33 20.74
C LEU A 394 -5.74 24.14 21.79
N LEU A 395 -6.69 23.25 21.52
CA LEU A 395 -7.83 23.00 22.39
C LEU A 395 -7.44 22.23 23.65
N ASN A 396 -6.60 21.20 23.51
CA ASN A 396 -6.16 20.37 24.62
C ASN A 396 -4.83 19.66 24.31
N ILE A 397 -4.17 19.14 25.34
CA ILE A 397 -3.11 18.14 25.19
C ILE A 397 -3.57 16.88 25.93
N THR A 398 -3.72 15.80 25.18
CA THR A 398 -4.04 14.46 25.70
C THR A 398 -2.76 13.62 25.76
N VAL A 399 -2.79 12.48 26.45
CA VAL A 399 -1.66 11.54 26.49
C VAL A 399 -2.08 10.19 25.93
N GLN A 400 -1.19 9.56 25.17
CA GLN A 400 -1.35 8.20 24.66
C GLN A 400 -0.27 7.31 25.26
N VAL A 401 -0.65 6.11 25.71
CA VAL A 401 0.29 5.10 26.21
C VAL A 401 0.57 4.13 25.06
N GLY A 402 1.79 4.12 24.56
CA GLY A 402 2.18 3.23 23.46
C GLY A 402 2.56 1.82 23.92
N ARG A 403 2.78 0.93 22.95
CA ARG A 403 3.17 -0.48 23.12
C ARG A 403 4.21 -0.79 24.19
N THR A 404 5.21 0.10 24.34
CA THR A 404 6.35 -0.08 25.26
C THR A 404 6.20 0.74 26.54
N GLY A 405 4.97 1.13 26.86
CA GLY A 405 4.61 1.97 28.00
C GLY A 405 4.93 3.44 27.83
N ARG A 406 5.60 3.87 26.75
CA ARG A 406 5.91 5.29 26.52
C ARG A 406 4.63 6.11 26.51
N VAL A 407 4.58 7.11 27.38
CA VAL A 407 3.46 8.05 27.46
C VAL A 407 3.79 9.28 26.63
N THR A 408 3.07 9.48 25.54
CA THR A 408 3.33 10.53 24.55
C THR A 408 2.22 11.58 24.59
N PRO A 409 2.55 12.87 24.81
CA PRO A 409 1.58 13.95 24.70
C PRO A 409 1.19 14.18 23.22
N VAL A 410 -0.11 14.39 22.99
CA VAL A 410 -0.72 14.62 21.68
C VAL A 410 -1.57 15.89 21.77
N ALA A 411 -1.22 16.88 20.96
CA ALA A 411 -1.99 18.10 20.79
C ALA A 411 -3.33 17.78 20.12
N VAL A 412 -4.40 18.33 20.67
CA VAL A 412 -5.75 18.37 20.09
C VAL A 412 -5.99 19.79 19.62
N LEU A 413 -6.12 19.96 18.32
CA LEU A 413 -6.19 21.24 17.64
C LEU A 413 -7.61 21.48 17.14
N LYS A 414 -8.00 22.75 17.03
CA LYS A 414 -9.12 23.13 16.19
C LYS A 414 -8.78 22.69 14.76
N PRO A 415 -9.62 21.88 14.09
CA PRO A 415 -9.29 21.36 12.77
C PRO A 415 -8.89 22.46 11.80
N VAL A 416 -7.71 22.32 11.19
CA VAL A 416 -7.15 23.31 10.27
C VAL A 416 -6.62 22.60 9.03
N TYR A 417 -6.85 23.18 7.85
CA TYR A 417 -6.35 22.63 6.59
C TYR A 417 -4.89 23.06 6.38
N VAL A 418 -4.00 22.10 6.15
CA VAL A 418 -2.56 22.33 5.94
C VAL A 418 -2.07 21.43 4.82
N ALA A 419 -1.49 22.01 3.75
CA ALA A 419 -0.89 21.25 2.66
C ALA A 419 -1.75 20.05 2.21
N GLY A 420 -2.98 20.32 1.79
CA GLY A 420 -3.89 19.32 1.24
C GLY A 420 -4.80 18.58 2.23
N SER A 421 -4.49 18.54 3.54
CA SER A 421 -5.29 17.76 4.51
C SER A 421 -5.60 18.50 5.80
N THR A 422 -6.73 18.14 6.41
CA THR A 422 -7.13 18.66 7.72
C THR A 422 -6.32 18.01 8.83
N VAL A 423 -5.66 18.84 9.65
CA VAL A 423 -4.93 18.45 10.86
C VAL A 423 -5.76 18.84 12.07
N ALA A 424 -6.14 17.84 12.88
CA ALA A 424 -6.81 18.03 14.16
C ALA A 424 -6.00 17.49 15.36
N ARG A 425 -4.98 16.67 15.10
CA ARG A 425 -4.12 16.08 16.13
C ARG A 425 -2.68 16.00 15.65
N THR A 426 -1.72 16.22 16.54
CA THR A 426 -0.28 16.03 16.26
C THR A 426 0.48 15.68 17.52
N THR A 427 1.58 14.92 17.38
CA THR A 427 2.42 14.53 18.51
C THR A 427 3.25 15.70 19.02
N LEU A 428 3.46 15.74 20.34
CA LEU A 428 4.42 16.64 20.98
C LEU A 428 5.66 15.89 21.46
N HIS A 429 5.85 14.64 21.03
CA HIS A 429 6.94 13.73 21.36
C HIS A 429 7.00 13.32 22.85
N ASN A 430 7.31 14.25 23.75
CA ASN A 430 7.40 14.04 25.19
C ASN A 430 7.16 15.34 25.98
N GLY A 431 6.95 15.23 27.30
CA GLY A 431 6.66 16.38 28.16
C GLY A 431 7.77 17.43 28.18
N PHE A 432 9.03 17.03 27.97
CA PHE A 432 10.15 17.97 27.86
C PHE A 432 10.01 18.88 26.64
N GLU A 433 9.66 18.33 25.48
CA GLU A 433 9.47 19.12 24.26
C GLU A 433 8.28 20.09 24.37
N VAL A 434 7.19 19.70 25.05
CA VAL A 434 6.06 20.62 25.34
C VAL A 434 6.56 21.86 26.09
N LYS A 435 7.36 21.64 27.15
CA LYS A 435 7.91 22.72 27.98
C LYS A 435 8.95 23.54 27.23
N ARG A 436 9.83 22.90 26.45
CA ARG A 436 10.85 23.55 25.63
C ARG A 436 10.24 24.47 24.58
N LYS A 437 9.16 24.04 23.92
CA LYS A 437 8.41 24.84 22.94
C LYS A 437 7.57 25.94 23.59
N GLY A 438 7.37 25.90 24.91
CA GLY A 438 6.67 26.93 25.67
C GLY A 438 5.19 27.07 25.31
N ILE A 439 4.56 25.97 24.87
CA ILE A 439 3.17 25.93 24.43
C ILE A 439 2.25 25.73 25.65
N LEU A 440 1.16 26.48 25.71
CA LEU A 440 0.12 26.41 26.72
C LEU A 440 -1.21 26.02 26.06
N ILE A 441 -2.02 25.24 26.76
CA ILE A 441 -3.34 24.86 26.24
C ILE A 441 -4.22 26.12 26.19
N GLY A 442 -4.91 26.31 25.06
CA GLY A 442 -5.67 27.52 24.70
C GLY A 442 -4.91 28.46 23.75
N ASP A 443 -3.62 28.22 23.49
CA ASP A 443 -2.82 29.05 22.60
C ASP A 443 -3.31 29.03 21.15
N THR A 444 -3.00 30.10 20.42
CA THR A 444 -2.83 30.00 18.97
C THR A 444 -1.43 29.45 18.68
N VAL A 445 -1.37 28.33 17.96
CA VAL A 445 -0.13 27.60 17.63
C VAL A 445 0.09 27.53 16.13
N VAL A 446 1.36 27.50 15.74
CA VAL A 446 1.79 27.30 14.37
C VAL A 446 1.90 25.81 14.09
N VAL A 447 1.25 25.36 13.03
CA VAL A 447 1.22 23.98 12.55
C VAL A 447 1.71 23.94 11.12
N ARG A 448 2.57 22.97 10.82
CA ARG A 448 3.05 22.68 9.46
C ARG A 448 3.04 21.19 9.21
N LYS A 449 3.33 20.77 7.98
CA LYS A 449 3.66 19.37 7.69
C LYS A 449 5.13 19.22 7.34
N ALA A 450 5.84 18.38 8.09
CA ALA A 450 7.19 17.96 7.74
C ALA A 450 7.13 17.03 6.53
N GLY A 451 7.83 17.43 5.46
CA GLY A 451 7.84 16.70 4.18
C GLY A 451 6.44 16.50 3.59
N ASP A 452 5.53 17.46 3.80
CA ASP A 452 4.13 17.47 3.34
C ASP A 452 3.23 16.32 3.84
N VAL A 453 3.73 15.48 4.76
CA VAL A 453 3.02 14.29 5.26
C VAL A 453 2.75 14.38 6.76
N ILE A 454 3.77 14.61 7.59
CA ILE A 454 3.63 14.47 9.06
C ILE A 454 3.34 15.84 9.69
N PRO A 455 2.16 16.04 10.31
CA PRO A 455 1.87 17.30 10.97
C PRO A 455 2.80 17.52 12.17
N GLU A 456 3.35 18.71 12.29
CA GLU A 456 4.23 19.14 13.38
C GLU A 456 3.70 20.46 13.97
N LEU A 457 3.60 20.51 15.30
CA LEU A 457 3.35 21.77 16.02
C LEU A 457 4.68 22.47 16.29
N VAL A 458 4.93 23.61 15.66
CA VAL A 458 6.21 24.35 15.73
C VAL A 458 6.35 25.06 17.06
N GLY A 459 5.35 25.87 17.43
CA GLY A 459 5.34 26.66 18.66
C GLY A 459 4.13 27.60 18.74
N PRO A 460 4.05 28.42 19.80
CA PRO A 460 2.97 29.38 19.98
C PRO A 460 3.18 30.67 19.17
N VAL A 461 2.08 31.28 18.74
CA VAL A 461 2.07 32.63 18.17
C VAL A 461 2.08 33.64 19.30
N LEU A 462 3.28 34.03 19.76
CA LEU A 462 3.46 34.87 20.95
C LEU A 462 2.71 36.21 20.90
N GLU A 463 2.54 36.80 19.72
CA GLU A 463 1.76 38.04 19.59
C GLU A 463 0.28 37.87 19.93
N ARG A 464 -0.31 36.71 19.59
CA ARG A 464 -1.71 36.39 19.92
C ARG A 464 -1.90 35.92 21.36
N ARG A 465 -0.81 35.63 22.06
CA ARG A 465 -0.80 35.31 23.50
C ARG A 465 -0.86 36.56 24.37
N LYS A 466 -0.25 37.68 23.94
CA LYS A 466 -0.16 38.92 24.72
C LYS A 466 -1.53 39.37 25.23
N GLY A 467 -1.69 39.45 26.55
CA GLY A 467 -2.92 39.88 27.22
C GLY A 467 -3.97 38.79 27.44
N ARG A 468 -3.65 37.52 27.15
CA ARG A 468 -4.51 36.34 27.37
C ARG A 468 -3.84 35.29 28.27
N GLU A 469 -2.68 35.60 28.85
CA GLU A 469 -1.86 34.63 29.61
C GLU A 469 -2.61 34.02 30.79
N ASP A 470 -3.57 34.74 31.37
CA ASP A 470 -4.44 34.30 32.47
C ASP A 470 -5.52 33.28 32.04
N GLN A 471 -5.81 33.20 30.74
CA GLN A 471 -6.78 32.25 30.15
C GLN A 471 -6.12 30.94 29.69
N LEU A 472 -4.79 30.87 29.72
CA LEU A 472 -4.01 29.75 29.24
C LEU A 472 -3.57 28.84 30.38
N ARG A 473 -3.43 27.54 30.12
CA ARG A 473 -3.03 26.56 31.13
C ARG A 473 -1.80 25.76 30.71
N GLU A 474 -0.85 25.59 31.63
CA GLU A 474 0.32 24.72 31.41
C GLU A 474 -0.11 23.26 31.34
N PHE A 475 0.48 22.50 30.41
CA PHE A 475 0.32 21.06 30.39
C PHE A 475 1.24 20.41 31.44
N VAL A 476 0.64 19.68 32.37
CA VAL A 476 1.35 18.87 33.35
C VAL A 476 1.27 17.42 32.92
N MET A 477 2.44 16.81 32.71
CA MET A 477 2.52 15.39 32.41
C MET A 477 1.94 14.58 33.60
N PRO A 478 1.06 13.59 33.38
CA PRO A 478 0.43 12.88 34.48
C PRO A 478 1.45 12.09 35.31
N GLU A 479 1.24 11.99 36.62
CA GLU A 479 2.09 11.18 37.51
C GLU A 479 1.76 9.68 37.42
N PHE A 480 0.50 9.36 37.11
CA PHE A 480 0.00 7.99 37.01
C PHE A 480 -0.48 7.69 35.59
N CYS A 481 -0.33 6.44 35.17
CA CYS A 481 -0.75 5.97 33.86
C CYS A 481 -2.26 6.18 33.70
N PRO A 482 -2.72 6.88 32.63
CA PRO A 482 -4.14 7.13 32.41
C PRO A 482 -4.93 5.85 32.12
N SER A 483 -4.27 4.77 31.70
CA SER A 483 -4.92 3.49 31.39
C SER A 483 -5.01 2.54 32.58
N CYS A 484 -3.93 2.40 33.36
CA CYS A 484 -3.86 1.38 34.43
C CYS A 484 -3.57 1.93 35.83
N GLY A 485 -3.42 3.24 35.99
CA GLY A 485 -3.15 3.89 37.27
C GLY A 485 -1.75 3.68 37.86
N SER A 486 -0.86 2.93 37.23
CA SER A 486 0.51 2.72 37.74
C SER A 486 1.34 4.00 37.68
N LYS A 487 2.17 4.24 38.71
CA LYS A 487 3.06 5.42 38.75
C LYS A 487 4.03 5.39 37.55
N LEU A 488 4.07 6.49 36.80
CA LEU A 488 4.94 6.62 35.64
C LEU A 488 6.36 6.91 36.07
N SER A 489 7.33 6.34 35.35
CA SER A 489 8.75 6.57 35.59
C SER A 489 9.56 6.55 34.30
N PRO A 490 10.70 7.24 34.24
CA PRO A 490 11.72 7.00 33.22
C PRO A 490 12.17 5.54 33.24
N ALA A 491 12.59 4.99 32.09
CA ALA A 491 13.15 3.63 32.06
C ALA A 491 14.56 3.57 32.65
N LYS A 492 15.36 4.63 32.41
CA LYS A 492 16.67 4.84 33.02
C LYS A 492 16.75 6.27 33.56
N GLU A 493 17.61 6.47 34.55
CA GLU A 493 17.90 7.81 35.05
C GLU A 493 18.41 8.70 33.91
N GLY A 494 17.80 9.88 33.74
CA GLY A 494 18.10 10.81 32.64
C GLY A 494 17.27 10.64 31.37
N ASP A 495 16.45 9.59 31.23
CA ASP A 495 15.52 9.46 30.10
C ASP A 495 14.46 10.58 30.12
N LYS A 496 14.29 11.27 28.99
CA LYS A 496 13.24 12.31 28.81
C LYS A 496 11.84 11.72 28.66
N ASP A 497 11.76 10.49 28.19
CA ASP A 497 10.50 9.77 28.00
C ASP A 497 10.10 9.09 29.31
N ILE A 498 8.88 9.37 29.78
CA ILE A 498 8.28 8.64 30.91
C ILE A 498 7.44 7.47 30.40
N ARG A 499 7.38 6.41 31.19
CA ARG A 499 6.75 5.14 30.80
C ARG A 499 5.88 4.56 31.90
N CYS A 500 4.86 3.81 31.49
CA CYS A 500 4.11 2.93 32.36
C CYS A 500 4.92 1.65 32.60
N PRO A 501 5.30 1.33 33.86
CA PRO A 501 6.09 0.14 34.17
C PRO A 501 5.26 -1.15 34.19
N ASN A 502 3.92 -1.06 34.20
CA ASN A 502 3.03 -2.22 34.17
C ASN A 502 2.96 -2.81 32.75
N VAL A 503 4.01 -3.50 32.32
CA VAL A 503 4.11 -4.07 30.97
C VAL A 503 3.09 -5.19 30.77
N GLU A 504 2.89 -6.05 31.77
CA GLU A 504 2.03 -7.23 31.68
C GLU A 504 0.57 -6.84 31.40
N SER A 505 -0.05 -6.11 32.33
CA SER A 505 -1.51 -6.00 32.43
C SER A 505 -2.05 -4.61 32.10
N CYS A 506 -1.20 -3.64 31.73
CA CYS A 506 -1.70 -2.32 31.34
C CYS A 506 -2.56 -2.45 30.07
N PRO A 507 -3.87 -2.12 30.13
CA PRO A 507 -4.78 -2.36 29.01
C PRO A 507 -4.31 -1.66 27.73
N ALA A 508 -3.89 -0.40 27.81
CA ALA A 508 -3.38 0.33 26.64
C ALA A 508 -2.09 -0.27 26.05
N GLN A 509 -1.17 -0.76 26.89
CA GLN A 509 0.02 -1.43 26.36
C GLN A 509 -0.35 -2.74 25.69
N LEU A 510 -1.27 -3.52 26.28
CA LEU A 510 -1.73 -4.77 25.72
C LEU A 510 -2.48 -4.55 24.40
N THR A 511 -3.35 -3.56 24.30
CA THR A 511 -4.01 -3.14 23.05
C THR A 511 -2.97 -2.93 21.95
N GLU A 512 -1.95 -2.11 22.21
CA GLU A 512 -0.91 -1.78 21.25
C GLU A 512 -0.01 -2.98 20.89
N ARG A 513 0.19 -3.92 21.82
CA ARG A 513 0.89 -5.19 21.53
C ARG A 513 0.03 -6.10 20.65
N VAL A 514 -1.27 -6.21 20.91
CA VAL A 514 -2.22 -6.96 20.08
C VAL A 514 -2.32 -6.36 18.67
N ILE A 515 -2.36 -5.04 18.52
CA ILE A 515 -2.29 -4.37 17.20
C ILE A 515 -0.96 -4.71 16.50
N SER A 516 0.15 -4.64 17.23
CA SER A 516 1.47 -4.89 16.67
C SER A 516 1.65 -6.34 16.20
N LEU A 517 1.21 -7.32 16.99
CA LEU A 517 1.31 -8.74 16.63
C LEU A 517 0.37 -9.11 15.47
N ALA A 518 -0.77 -8.43 15.33
CA ALA A 518 -1.68 -8.65 14.22
C ALA A 518 -1.18 -8.04 12.90
N SER A 519 -0.19 -7.14 12.93
CA SER A 519 0.29 -6.44 11.74
C SER A 519 0.93 -7.37 10.70
N ARG A 520 0.96 -6.93 9.43
CA ARG A 520 1.65 -7.60 8.30
C ARG A 520 3.08 -8.04 8.58
N LYS A 521 3.77 -7.34 9.48
CA LYS A 521 5.18 -7.59 9.84
C LYS A 521 5.34 -8.61 10.98
N ALA A 522 4.24 -9.12 11.53
CA ALA A 522 4.16 -10.13 12.58
C ALA A 522 3.25 -11.27 12.11
N PHE A 523 2.11 -11.55 12.75
CA PHE A 523 1.23 -12.65 12.35
C PHE A 523 0.33 -12.38 11.14
N ASP A 524 0.17 -11.12 10.72
CA ASP A 524 -0.68 -10.74 9.59
C ASP A 524 -2.15 -11.19 9.75
N ILE A 525 -2.73 -10.95 10.93
CA ILE A 525 -4.11 -11.31 11.23
C ILE A 525 -5.02 -10.18 10.74
N GLU A 526 -5.60 -10.35 9.54
CA GLU A 526 -6.60 -9.40 9.04
C GLU A 526 -7.82 -9.34 9.98
N HIS A 527 -8.55 -8.22 9.95
CA HIS A 527 -9.70 -7.93 10.82
C HIS A 527 -9.42 -7.81 12.33
N LEU A 528 -8.20 -8.12 12.81
CA LEU A 528 -7.71 -7.77 14.15
C LEU A 528 -7.06 -6.37 14.17
N GLY A 529 -7.85 -5.35 13.83
CA GLY A 529 -7.43 -3.94 13.85
C GLY A 529 -7.56 -3.28 15.23
N GLU A 530 -7.29 -1.98 15.30
CA GLU A 530 -7.33 -1.18 16.54
C GLU A 530 -8.63 -1.37 17.35
N GLN A 531 -9.79 -1.32 16.68
CA GLN A 531 -11.08 -1.44 17.36
C GLN A 531 -11.32 -2.83 17.95
N SER A 532 -10.89 -3.88 17.24
CA SER A 532 -10.96 -5.27 17.72
C SER A 532 -10.00 -5.48 18.88
N ALA A 533 -8.77 -4.95 18.77
CA ALA A 533 -7.78 -5.01 19.85
C ALA A 533 -8.30 -4.31 21.12
N ILE A 534 -8.79 -3.07 21.01
CA ILE A 534 -9.40 -2.33 22.13
C ILE A 534 -10.53 -3.14 22.76
N ALA A 535 -11.44 -3.72 21.95
CA ALA A 535 -12.53 -4.52 22.48
C ALA A 535 -12.06 -5.75 23.26
N LEU A 536 -10.98 -6.42 22.81
CA LEU A 536 -10.43 -7.59 23.51
C LEU A 536 -9.73 -7.22 24.82
N THR A 537 -8.98 -6.12 24.83
CA THR A 537 -7.98 -5.83 25.89
C THR A 537 -8.37 -4.66 26.79
N ASN A 538 -9.23 -3.75 26.30
CA ASN A 538 -9.64 -2.55 27.00
C ASN A 538 -11.08 -2.10 26.59
N PRO A 539 -12.11 -2.96 26.79
CA PRO A 539 -13.48 -2.64 26.37
C PRO A 539 -14.10 -1.43 27.09
N GLU A 540 -13.53 -1.05 28.23
CA GLU A 540 -13.93 0.14 29.01
C GLU A 540 -13.20 1.42 28.57
N GLU A 541 -12.42 1.38 27.48
CA GLU A 541 -11.85 2.59 26.88
C GLU A 541 -12.99 3.57 26.51
N ASN A 542 -12.88 4.81 26.98
CA ASN A 542 -13.91 5.87 26.90
C ASN A 542 -15.20 5.64 27.71
N ARG A 543 -15.17 4.76 28.72
CA ARG A 543 -16.27 4.68 29.68
C ARG A 543 -16.55 6.06 30.29
N PRO A 544 -17.82 6.53 30.31
CA PRO A 544 -18.16 7.80 30.96
C PRO A 544 -18.01 7.71 32.48
N ASP A 545 -17.52 8.79 33.10
CA ASP A 545 -17.31 8.88 34.55
C ASP A 545 -18.62 9.08 35.33
N SER A 546 -19.72 9.42 34.66
CA SER A 546 -21.01 9.68 35.31
C SER A 546 -22.20 9.34 34.43
N VAL A 547 -23.36 9.16 35.06
CA VAL A 547 -24.64 8.92 34.37
C VAL A 547 -25.08 10.12 33.53
N ALA A 548 -24.62 11.34 33.86
CA ALA A 548 -24.98 12.57 33.15
C ALA A 548 -24.63 12.54 31.65
N THR A 549 -23.63 11.74 31.28
CA THR A 549 -23.17 11.59 29.89
C THR A 549 -23.45 10.20 29.33
N TYR A 550 -24.22 9.37 30.04
CA TYR A 550 -24.61 8.04 29.58
C TYR A 550 -26.01 8.06 28.98
N ALA A 551 -26.10 7.76 27.69
CA ALA A 551 -27.34 7.77 26.92
C ALA A 551 -27.50 6.47 26.13
N PRO A 552 -27.91 5.34 26.77
CA PRO A 552 -27.91 4.01 26.14
C PRO A 552 -28.79 3.89 24.89
N ASN A 553 -29.80 4.76 24.76
CA ASN A 553 -30.76 4.73 23.66
C ASN A 553 -30.51 5.82 22.61
N ILE A 554 -29.46 6.62 22.76
CA ILE A 554 -29.11 7.70 21.83
C ILE A 554 -27.82 7.32 21.12
N THR A 555 -27.93 6.96 19.85
CA THR A 555 -26.76 6.67 18.97
C THR A 555 -26.34 7.88 18.15
N GLU A 556 -27.26 8.82 17.95
CA GLU A 556 -27.06 10.08 17.23
C GLU A 556 -28.03 11.13 17.76
N VAL A 557 -27.58 12.39 17.75
CA VAL A 557 -28.37 13.56 18.11
C VAL A 557 -28.62 14.37 16.84
N LEU A 558 -29.88 14.50 16.44
CA LEU A 558 -30.26 15.19 15.21
C LEU A 558 -30.51 16.67 15.51
N VAL A 559 -29.89 17.58 14.75
CA VAL A 559 -30.05 19.04 14.89
C VAL A 559 -30.35 19.69 13.54
N ALA A 560 -31.03 20.85 13.54
CA ALA A 560 -31.16 21.66 12.32
C ALA A 560 -29.86 22.45 12.04
N PRO A 561 -29.71 23.04 10.84
CA PRO A 561 -28.48 23.73 10.51
C PRO A 561 -28.16 24.92 11.41
N GLY A 562 -26.97 24.88 12.04
CA GLY A 562 -26.52 25.88 13.02
C GLY A 562 -27.21 25.82 14.40
N GLU A 563 -28.01 24.78 14.67
CA GLU A 563 -28.68 24.59 15.96
C GLU A 563 -27.81 23.78 16.93
N GLU A 564 -27.84 24.15 18.21
CA GLU A 564 -27.17 23.39 19.26
C GLU A 564 -28.05 22.23 19.76
N PRO A 565 -27.47 21.07 20.10
CA PRO A 565 -28.20 19.97 20.71
C PRO A 565 -28.96 20.39 21.97
N GLU A 566 -30.18 19.92 22.14
CA GLU A 566 -30.90 20.08 23.40
C GLU A 566 -30.12 19.42 24.56
N PRO A 567 -30.10 20.03 25.76
CA PRO A 567 -29.47 19.43 26.93
C PRO A 567 -30.05 18.04 27.23
N TYR A 568 -29.17 17.05 27.37
CA TYR A 568 -29.58 15.70 27.74
C TYR A 568 -29.87 15.61 29.25
N GLU A 569 -31.06 15.14 29.59
CA GLU A 569 -31.42 14.78 30.96
C GLU A 569 -31.52 13.24 31.08
N PRO A 570 -30.70 12.60 31.93
CA PRO A 570 -30.78 11.17 32.15
C PRO A 570 -32.15 10.74 32.69
N VAL A 571 -32.65 9.60 32.21
CA VAL A 571 -33.89 9.01 32.74
C VAL A 571 -33.72 8.68 34.22
N GLU A 572 -34.76 8.96 35.02
CA GLU A 572 -34.76 8.66 36.45
C GLU A 572 -34.45 7.17 36.72
N GLY A 573 -33.49 6.91 37.60
CA GLY A 573 -33.04 5.55 37.94
C GLY A 573 -32.05 4.93 36.95
N LEU A 574 -31.55 5.67 35.95
CA LEU A 574 -30.49 5.19 35.07
C LEU A 574 -29.17 5.05 35.82
N GLU A 575 -28.51 3.90 35.68
CA GLU A 575 -27.19 3.63 36.25
C GLU A 575 -26.20 3.23 35.15
N LEU A 576 -24.91 3.48 35.40
CA LEU A 576 -23.85 2.98 34.52
C LEU A 576 -23.76 1.44 34.65
N PRO A 577 -23.69 0.69 33.54
CA PRO A 577 -23.48 -0.76 33.57
C PRO A 577 -22.20 -1.12 34.34
N ALA A 578 -22.16 -2.25 35.03
CA ALA A 578 -20.92 -2.70 35.70
C ALA A 578 -19.74 -2.74 34.72
N ALA A 579 -18.54 -2.37 35.19
CA ALA A 579 -17.35 -2.39 34.36
C ALA A 579 -17.03 -3.82 33.90
N GLN A 580 -16.79 -3.99 32.60
CA GLN A 580 -16.43 -5.27 32.01
C GLN A 580 -15.00 -5.64 32.36
N LYS A 581 -14.75 -6.95 32.44
CA LYS A 581 -13.39 -7.48 32.44
C LYS A 581 -12.95 -7.66 30.98
N PRO A 582 -11.73 -7.23 30.61
CA PRO A 582 -11.17 -7.56 29.31
C PRO A 582 -11.15 -9.07 29.08
N VAL A 583 -11.41 -9.48 27.84
CA VAL A 583 -11.32 -10.89 27.44
C VAL A 583 -9.86 -11.35 27.47
N LEU A 584 -8.95 -10.50 27.01
CA LEU A 584 -7.52 -10.71 27.07
C LEU A 584 -6.91 -9.84 28.16
N SER A 585 -6.32 -10.49 29.17
CA SER A 585 -5.50 -9.83 30.21
C SER A 585 -4.01 -9.80 29.87
N ASN A 586 -3.59 -10.63 28.90
CA ASN A 586 -2.30 -10.64 28.22
C ASN A 586 -2.44 -11.39 26.88
N GLU A 587 -1.35 -11.58 26.16
CA GLU A 587 -1.34 -12.20 24.83
C GLU A 587 -1.56 -13.72 24.81
N SER A 588 -1.48 -14.41 25.96
CA SER A 588 -1.54 -15.88 26.02
C SER A 588 -2.84 -16.45 25.47
N GLY A 589 -3.97 -15.85 25.80
CA GLY A 589 -5.30 -16.33 25.42
C GLY A 589 -5.70 -16.04 23.97
N LEU A 590 -4.86 -15.36 23.18
CA LEU A 590 -5.23 -14.90 21.83
C LEU A 590 -5.70 -16.04 20.93
N PHE A 591 -4.99 -17.17 20.95
CA PHE A 591 -5.26 -18.32 20.09
C PHE A 591 -6.25 -19.33 20.70
N ASP A 592 -6.73 -19.10 21.92
CA ASP A 592 -7.77 -19.90 22.58
C ASP A 592 -9.14 -19.22 22.57
N LEU A 593 -9.23 -18.02 21.98
CA LEU A 593 -10.48 -17.28 21.86
C LEU A 593 -11.51 -18.06 21.06
N THR A 594 -12.73 -18.12 21.58
CA THR A 594 -13.89 -18.64 20.87
C THR A 594 -14.89 -17.53 20.58
N SER A 595 -15.79 -17.76 19.62
CA SER A 595 -16.88 -16.82 19.36
C SER A 595 -17.79 -16.60 20.58
N ALA A 596 -17.87 -17.57 21.49
CA ALA A 596 -18.66 -17.48 22.71
C ALA A 596 -18.05 -16.46 23.70
N ASP A 597 -16.73 -16.44 23.84
CA ASP A 597 -16.01 -15.49 24.71
C ASP A 597 -16.23 -14.04 24.29
N LEU A 598 -16.49 -13.81 22.99
CA LEU A 598 -16.67 -12.49 22.40
C LEU A 598 -18.13 -12.00 22.38
N ARG A 599 -19.09 -12.81 22.85
CA ARG A 599 -20.53 -12.53 22.71
C ARG A 599 -20.96 -11.25 23.41
N ASP A 600 -20.53 -11.09 24.65
CA ASP A 600 -21.04 -10.03 25.53
C ASP A 600 -20.09 -8.83 25.60
N VAL A 601 -19.02 -8.82 24.81
CA VAL A 601 -18.06 -7.72 24.76
C VAL A 601 -18.72 -6.49 24.15
N ARG A 602 -18.84 -5.44 24.96
CA ARG A 602 -19.33 -4.12 24.57
C ARG A 602 -18.23 -3.10 24.60
N VAL A 603 -18.25 -2.16 23.67
CA VAL A 603 -17.38 -0.99 23.65
C VAL A 603 -18.18 0.29 23.75
N TRP A 604 -17.58 1.32 24.34
CA TRP A 604 -18.17 2.64 24.47
C TRP A 604 -18.03 3.45 23.18
N ARG A 605 -19.13 4.04 22.73
CA ARG A 605 -19.20 4.91 21.55
C ARG A 605 -19.88 6.21 21.90
N GLU A 606 -19.29 7.30 21.42
CA GLU A 606 -19.89 8.62 21.53
C GLU A 606 -20.97 8.78 20.45
N ALA A 607 -22.16 9.21 20.85
CA ALA A 607 -23.24 9.54 19.95
C ALA A 607 -22.84 10.76 19.10
N ALA A 608 -23.05 10.65 17.78
CA ALA A 608 -22.69 11.71 16.85
C ALA A 608 -23.75 12.81 16.82
N ILE A 609 -23.33 14.08 16.73
CA ILE A 609 -24.24 15.16 16.34
C ILE A 609 -24.36 15.16 14.81
N VAL A 610 -25.59 15.09 14.31
CA VAL A 610 -25.93 15.01 12.89
C VAL A 610 -26.87 16.16 12.53
N GLU A 611 -26.37 17.06 11.70
CA GLU A 611 -27.09 18.19 11.13
C GLU A 611 -27.96 17.70 9.95
N VAL A 612 -29.27 17.97 9.99
CA VAL A 612 -30.23 17.54 8.97
C VAL A 612 -30.66 18.73 8.11
N HIS A 613 -30.18 18.77 6.86
CA HIS A 613 -30.57 19.77 5.88
C HIS A 613 -31.76 19.28 5.06
N GLU A 614 -32.89 20.00 5.11
CA GLU A 614 -34.02 19.79 4.21
C GLU A 614 -33.92 20.74 3.02
N THR A 615 -33.80 20.20 1.80
CA THR A 615 -33.91 20.96 0.54
C THR A 615 -35.12 20.47 -0.24
N VAL A 616 -35.80 21.37 -0.95
CA VAL A 616 -36.92 21.00 -1.83
C VAL A 616 -36.41 21.08 -3.26
N ASP A 617 -36.48 19.97 -4.00
CA ASP A 617 -36.09 19.97 -5.41
C ASP A 617 -37.09 20.73 -6.29
N ALA A 618 -36.73 20.94 -7.56
CA ALA A 618 -37.55 21.67 -8.52
C ALA A 618 -38.93 21.02 -8.78
N ASN A 619 -39.13 19.76 -8.38
CA ASN A 619 -40.39 19.01 -8.51
C ASN A 619 -41.20 18.99 -7.20
N GLY A 620 -40.79 19.74 -6.17
CA GLY A 620 -41.47 19.80 -4.87
C GLY A 620 -41.16 18.62 -3.94
N LYS A 621 -40.19 17.76 -4.28
CA LYS A 621 -39.79 16.62 -3.46
C LYS A 621 -38.75 17.06 -2.43
N LYS A 622 -39.02 16.76 -1.16
CA LYS A 622 -38.09 17.03 -0.06
C LYS A 622 -36.92 16.05 -0.10
N LYS A 623 -35.69 16.56 -0.19
CA LYS A 623 -34.44 15.82 -0.05
C LYS A 623 -33.82 16.16 1.31
N LYS A 624 -33.55 15.14 2.13
CA LYS A 624 -32.84 15.26 3.42
C LYS A 624 -31.38 14.89 3.21
N VAL A 625 -30.47 15.81 3.51
CA VAL A 625 -29.04 15.56 3.58
C VAL A 625 -28.64 15.56 5.05
N ARG A 626 -27.86 14.58 5.47
CA ARG A 626 -27.43 14.41 6.86
C ARG A 626 -25.92 14.59 6.93
N LYS A 627 -25.45 15.52 7.74
CA LYS A 627 -24.03 15.85 7.89
C LYS A 627 -23.61 15.65 9.33
N ARG A 628 -22.57 14.85 9.57
CA ARG A 628 -21.99 14.72 10.92
C ARG A 628 -21.16 15.96 11.23
N VAL A 629 -21.46 16.62 12.34
CA VAL A 629 -20.79 17.88 12.74
C VAL A 629 -19.85 17.71 13.94
N GLY A 630 -20.05 16.68 14.76
CA GLY A 630 -19.19 16.43 15.92
C GLY A 630 -19.63 15.25 16.78
N GLY A 631 -18.98 15.12 17.93
CA GLY A 631 -19.39 14.26 19.03
C GLY A 631 -20.29 15.02 20.00
N SER A 632 -21.29 14.34 20.57
CA SER A 632 -22.26 14.95 21.50
C SER A 632 -21.80 14.99 22.95
N GLY A 633 -20.69 14.33 23.30
CA GLY A 633 -20.30 14.04 24.67
C GLY A 633 -21.18 12.97 25.35
N LEU A 634 -22.21 12.44 24.68
CA LEU A 634 -23.05 11.37 25.17
C LEU A 634 -22.53 10.02 24.71
N TRP A 635 -22.51 9.05 25.61
CA TRP A 635 -21.90 7.74 25.38
C TRP A 635 -22.93 6.61 25.50
N HIS A 636 -22.77 5.58 24.69
CA HIS A 636 -23.57 4.36 24.75
C HIS A 636 -22.70 3.12 24.47
N GLN A 637 -23.19 1.94 24.85
CA GLN A 637 -22.51 0.67 24.59
C GLN A 637 -22.98 0.03 23.27
N VAL A 638 -22.07 -0.55 22.51
CA VAL A 638 -22.37 -1.36 21.32
C VAL A 638 -21.65 -2.71 21.38
N PRO A 639 -22.24 -3.79 20.84
CA PRO A 639 -21.52 -5.06 20.71
C PRO A 639 -20.34 -4.91 19.75
N ALA A 640 -19.18 -5.45 20.14
CA ALA A 640 -17.95 -5.33 19.36
C ALA A 640 -17.82 -6.41 18.28
N PHE A 641 -18.16 -7.65 18.60
CA PHE A 641 -17.91 -8.83 17.76
C PHE A 641 -19.17 -9.53 17.26
N TRP A 642 -20.32 -9.25 17.85
CA TRP A 642 -21.59 -9.87 17.50
C TRP A 642 -22.54 -8.85 16.89
N THR A 643 -23.41 -9.31 16.00
CA THR A 643 -24.42 -8.46 15.37
C THR A 643 -25.41 -7.94 16.41
N ALA A 644 -25.95 -6.74 16.18
CA ALA A 644 -27.12 -6.29 16.92
C ALA A 644 -28.31 -7.26 16.73
N PRO A 645 -29.19 -7.45 17.73
CA PRO A 645 -30.37 -8.29 17.61
C PRO A 645 -31.20 -7.92 16.37
N THR A 646 -31.33 -8.85 15.44
CA THR A 646 -32.02 -8.61 14.17
C THR A 646 -33.05 -9.72 13.91
N PRO A 647 -34.28 -9.40 13.47
CA PRO A 647 -35.25 -10.42 13.06
C PRO A 647 -34.68 -11.32 11.97
N ALA A 648 -34.78 -12.64 12.14
CA ALA A 648 -34.36 -13.61 11.15
C ALA A 648 -35.15 -13.44 9.84
N LYS A 649 -34.47 -13.65 8.71
CA LYS A 649 -35.11 -13.52 7.40
C LYS A 649 -35.97 -14.75 7.14
N LYS A 650 -37.20 -14.54 6.67
CA LYS A 650 -38.05 -15.64 6.22
C LYS A 650 -37.50 -16.20 4.91
N LEU A 651 -37.34 -17.51 4.83
CA LEU A 651 -36.84 -18.19 3.64
C LEU A 651 -37.88 -18.15 2.52
N THR A 652 -37.41 -18.00 1.28
CA THR A 652 -38.27 -18.12 0.08
C THR A 652 -38.62 -19.58 -0.18
N ALA A 653 -39.68 -19.82 -0.96
CA ALA A 653 -40.08 -21.18 -1.35
C ALA A 653 -38.95 -21.96 -2.04
N LYS A 654 -38.12 -21.28 -2.84
CA LYS A 654 -36.94 -21.85 -3.49
C LYS A 654 -35.90 -22.32 -2.46
N GLN A 655 -35.56 -21.46 -1.50
CA GLN A 655 -34.56 -21.77 -0.46
C GLN A 655 -35.02 -22.91 0.47
N LEU A 656 -36.33 -23.00 0.76
CA LEU A 656 -36.90 -24.11 1.52
C LEU A 656 -36.79 -25.44 0.77
N ALA A 657 -37.02 -25.44 -0.55
CA ALA A 657 -36.84 -26.63 -1.38
C ALA A 657 -35.36 -27.07 -1.46
N GLU A 658 -34.43 -26.12 -1.60
CA GLU A 658 -32.99 -26.40 -1.60
C GLU A 658 -32.50 -26.97 -0.25
N ARG A 659 -33.03 -26.44 0.87
CA ARG A 659 -32.72 -26.94 2.21
C ARG A 659 -33.21 -28.38 2.41
N ALA A 660 -34.45 -28.66 2.02
CA ALA A 660 -35.02 -30.01 2.11
C ALA A 660 -34.23 -31.03 1.26
N GLN A 661 -33.71 -30.61 0.08
CA GLN A 661 -32.83 -31.44 -0.74
C GLN A 661 -31.48 -31.71 -0.07
N ARG A 662 -30.87 -30.72 0.59
CA ARG A 662 -29.62 -30.92 1.35
C ARG A 662 -29.82 -31.83 2.56
N GLU A 663 -30.89 -31.65 3.32
CA GLU A 663 -31.22 -32.48 4.48
C GLU A 663 -31.46 -33.94 4.05
N ALA A 664 -32.20 -34.17 2.97
CA ALA A 664 -32.39 -35.50 2.39
C ALA A 664 -31.08 -36.12 1.87
N ALA A 665 -30.16 -35.31 1.32
CA ALA A 665 -28.85 -35.78 0.87
C ALA A 665 -27.95 -36.21 2.04
N ILE A 666 -27.94 -35.46 3.14
CA ILE A 666 -27.21 -35.81 4.37
C ILE A 666 -27.78 -37.11 4.97
N GLU A 667 -29.10 -37.21 5.10
CA GLU A 667 -29.77 -38.39 5.64
C GLU A 667 -29.51 -39.65 4.79
N SER A 668 -29.41 -39.49 3.46
CA SER A 668 -29.04 -40.57 2.53
C SER A 668 -27.56 -40.98 2.59
N ALA A 669 -26.66 -40.05 2.93
CA ALA A 669 -25.24 -40.34 3.10
C ALA A 669 -24.97 -41.08 4.42
N GLU A 670 -25.69 -40.74 5.48
CA GLU A 670 -25.60 -41.42 6.78
C GLU A 670 -26.18 -42.85 6.75
N THR A 671 -27.16 -43.13 5.87
CA THR A 671 -27.70 -44.49 5.71
C THR A 671 -26.86 -45.44 4.85
N GLN A 672 -25.86 -44.93 4.10
CA GLN A 672 -25.02 -45.75 3.21
C GLN A 672 -23.59 -46.01 3.74
N GLY A 673 -23.17 -45.37 4.84
CA GLY A 673 -21.84 -45.55 5.44
C GLY A 673 -21.81 -46.55 6.58
N GLY A 674 -21.68 -47.85 6.27
CA GLY A 674 -21.35 -48.89 7.25
C GLY A 674 -19.84 -48.95 7.54
N THR A 675 -19.49 -49.04 8.84
CA THR A 675 -18.15 -49.18 9.46
C THR A 675 -17.22 -47.96 9.42
N ALA A 676 -17.23 -47.18 10.50
CA ALA A 676 -16.19 -46.21 10.82
C ALA A 676 -15.05 -46.90 11.60
N SER A 677 -13.84 -46.86 11.02
CA SER A 677 -12.59 -46.94 11.76
C SER A 677 -12.36 -45.59 12.43
N GLU A 678 -12.11 -45.61 13.74
CA GLU A 678 -11.68 -44.46 14.53
C GLU A 678 -10.39 -43.88 13.94
N THR A 679 -10.43 -42.63 13.46
CA THR A 679 -9.33 -41.65 13.48
C THR A 679 -9.75 -40.35 12.80
N THR A 680 -10.57 -39.55 13.49
CA THR A 680 -10.56 -38.08 13.37
C THR A 680 -11.00 -37.53 14.72
N GLY A 681 -10.06 -36.91 15.44
CA GLY A 681 -10.33 -36.26 16.72
C GLY A 681 -11.25 -35.07 16.51
N ALA A 682 -12.53 -35.25 16.82
CA ALA A 682 -13.40 -34.16 17.18
C ALA A 682 -12.98 -33.65 18.57
N PRO A 683 -12.98 -32.33 18.83
CA PRO A 683 -12.77 -31.83 20.17
C PRO A 683 -13.98 -32.23 21.02
N THR A 684 -13.81 -33.25 21.84
CA THR A 684 -14.74 -33.61 22.91
C THR A 684 -14.63 -32.56 24.00
N GLY A 685 -15.52 -31.57 23.96
CA GLY A 685 -15.55 -30.51 24.98
C GLY A 685 -16.48 -29.34 24.69
N ALA A 686 -17.55 -29.52 23.92
CA ALA A 686 -18.62 -28.52 23.88
C ALA A 686 -19.59 -28.80 25.04
N GLU A 687 -19.37 -28.16 26.18
CA GLU A 687 -20.46 -27.95 27.13
C GLU A 687 -21.60 -27.25 26.37
N ALA A 688 -22.78 -27.86 26.38
CA ALA A 688 -23.99 -27.27 25.84
C ALA A 688 -24.19 -25.88 26.49
N PRO A 689 -24.40 -24.80 25.70
CA PRO A 689 -24.57 -23.47 26.28
C PRO A 689 -25.79 -23.47 27.18
N LEU A 690 -25.61 -22.90 28.38
CA LEU A 690 -26.67 -22.66 29.36
C LEU A 690 -27.93 -22.09 28.67
N GLY A 691 -29.03 -22.85 28.73
CA GLY A 691 -30.39 -22.33 28.54
C GLY A 691 -31.00 -22.46 27.14
N THR A 692 -30.98 -23.63 26.50
CA THR A 692 -31.94 -23.92 25.42
C THR A 692 -33.31 -24.23 26.03
N MET A 693 -34.06 -23.18 26.38
CA MET A 693 -35.51 -23.30 26.59
C MET A 693 -36.15 -23.86 25.30
N PRO A 694 -37.15 -24.76 25.37
CA PRO A 694 -37.71 -25.48 24.21
C PRO A 694 -38.20 -24.60 23.03
N GLY A 695 -38.35 -23.28 23.22
CA GLY A 695 -38.77 -22.32 22.19
C GLY A 695 -37.65 -21.53 21.51
N PHE A 696 -36.37 -21.78 21.81
CA PHE A 696 -35.22 -21.01 21.28
C PHE A 696 -34.25 -21.85 20.42
N ALA A 697 -34.63 -23.08 20.06
CA ALA A 697 -33.85 -23.89 19.13
C ALA A 697 -34.12 -23.46 17.68
N ALA A 698 -33.08 -23.45 16.83
CA ALA A 698 -33.22 -23.16 15.40
C ALA A 698 -34.21 -24.10 14.69
N ALA A 699 -34.28 -25.37 15.13
CA ALA A 699 -35.22 -26.36 14.63
C ALA A 699 -36.71 -25.99 14.86
N SER A 700 -36.99 -25.10 15.83
CA SER A 700 -38.35 -24.62 16.10
C SER A 700 -38.85 -23.58 15.09
N TYR A 701 -37.98 -23.10 14.19
CA TYR A 701 -38.29 -22.05 13.20
C TYR A 701 -37.80 -22.42 11.79
N PRO A 702 -38.26 -23.53 11.18
CA PRO A 702 -37.75 -24.06 9.92
C PRO A 702 -37.97 -23.12 8.73
N GLU A 703 -38.98 -22.25 8.78
CA GLU A 703 -39.26 -21.25 7.73
C GLU A 703 -38.37 -20.00 7.79
N TYR A 704 -37.48 -19.90 8.79
CA TYR A 704 -36.55 -18.77 8.98
C TYR A 704 -35.10 -19.19 8.75
N ASP A 705 -34.31 -18.26 8.22
CA ASP A 705 -32.86 -18.39 8.06
C ASP A 705 -32.18 -18.14 9.41
N VAL A 706 -31.93 -19.23 10.15
CA VAL A 706 -31.20 -19.22 11.42
C VAL A 706 -29.89 -20.00 11.22
N PRO A 707 -28.76 -19.30 10.99
CA PRO A 707 -27.45 -19.92 10.86
C PRO A 707 -27.06 -20.76 12.08
N ALA A 708 -26.23 -21.79 11.90
CA ALA A 708 -25.82 -22.70 12.97
C ALA A 708 -25.05 -22.00 14.10
N ASP A 709 -24.32 -20.93 13.79
CA ASP A 709 -23.57 -20.09 14.73
C ASP A 709 -24.41 -18.95 15.34
N ALA A 710 -25.71 -18.86 15.00
CA ALA A 710 -26.62 -17.85 15.50
C ALA A 710 -27.35 -18.30 16.78
N VAL A 711 -27.64 -17.33 17.65
CA VAL A 711 -28.40 -17.52 18.88
C VAL A 711 -29.69 -16.72 18.80
N ILE A 712 -30.82 -17.37 19.07
CA ILE A 712 -32.12 -16.69 19.19
C ILE A 712 -32.16 -16.01 20.57
N VAL A 713 -32.31 -14.69 20.59
CA VAL A 713 -32.29 -13.88 21.84
C VAL A 713 -33.68 -13.48 22.29
N ARG A 714 -34.64 -13.39 21.37
CA ARG A 714 -36.07 -13.16 21.65
C ARG A 714 -36.92 -13.59 20.47
N VAL A 715 -38.23 -13.61 20.66
CA VAL A 715 -39.22 -13.88 19.61
C VAL A 715 -40.15 -12.68 19.54
N ASP A 716 -40.23 -12.05 18.37
CA ASP A 716 -41.14 -10.94 18.12
C ASP A 716 -42.48 -11.47 17.58
N HIS A 717 -43.58 -11.11 18.22
CA HIS A 717 -44.93 -11.50 17.77
C HIS A 717 -45.47 -10.45 16.79
N LYS A 718 -45.53 -10.80 15.50
CA LYS A 718 -46.05 -9.91 14.44
C LYS A 718 -47.47 -10.29 14.07
N THR A 719 -48.42 -9.39 14.27
CA THR A 719 -49.79 -9.56 13.79
C THR A 719 -49.85 -9.27 12.29
N THR A 720 -50.21 -10.28 11.50
CA THR A 720 -50.44 -10.17 10.06
C THR A 720 -51.92 -10.39 9.74
N ARG A 721 -52.32 -10.12 8.49
CA ARG A 721 -53.71 -10.37 8.01
C ARG A 721 -54.16 -11.83 8.13
N THR A 722 -53.22 -12.76 8.30
CA THR A 722 -53.45 -14.21 8.36
C THR A 722 -53.30 -14.80 9.77
N GLY A 723 -52.98 -13.98 10.79
CA GLY A 723 -52.78 -14.41 12.17
C GLY A 723 -51.54 -13.79 12.82
N VAL A 724 -51.23 -14.20 14.05
CA VAL A 724 -49.98 -13.86 14.75
C VAL A 724 -48.89 -14.80 14.27
N THR A 725 -47.74 -14.25 13.86
CA THR A 725 -46.55 -15.02 13.45
C THR A 725 -45.39 -14.70 14.37
N ASP A 726 -44.72 -15.74 14.83
CA ASP A 726 -43.54 -15.66 15.67
C ASP A 726 -42.29 -15.47 14.80
N VAL A 727 -41.55 -14.40 15.03
CA VAL A 727 -40.34 -14.09 14.28
C VAL A 727 -39.14 -14.20 15.23
N PRO A 728 -38.23 -15.17 15.05
CA PRO A 728 -37.07 -15.27 15.91
C PRO A 728 -36.12 -14.09 15.63
N VAL A 729 -35.65 -13.45 16.69
CA VAL A 729 -34.64 -12.40 16.64
C VAL A 729 -33.31 -13.03 17.01
N ILE A 730 -32.36 -12.92 16.10
CA ILE A 730 -31.07 -13.61 16.19
C ILE A 730 -29.92 -12.62 16.39
N VAL A 731 -28.90 -13.09 17.07
CA VAL A 731 -27.54 -12.51 17.08
C VAL A 731 -26.57 -13.58 16.62
N ARG A 732 -25.51 -13.18 15.94
CA ARG A 732 -24.44 -14.10 15.50
C ARG A 732 -23.09 -13.38 15.50
N PRO A 733 -21.97 -14.09 15.44
CA PRO A 733 -20.67 -13.48 15.18
C PRO A 733 -20.72 -12.61 13.91
N GLY A 734 -20.09 -11.44 13.96
CA GLY A 734 -19.95 -10.58 12.79
C GLY A 734 -19.14 -11.26 11.70
N GLU A 735 -19.33 -10.84 10.44
CA GLU A 735 -18.56 -11.40 9.32
C GLU A 735 -17.05 -11.17 9.49
N ASN A 736 -16.67 -9.96 9.91
CA ASN A 736 -15.28 -9.64 10.21
C ASN A 736 -14.74 -10.48 11.37
N THR A 737 -15.58 -10.85 12.34
CA THR A 737 -15.18 -11.70 13.47
C THR A 737 -14.91 -13.14 13.03
N ARG A 738 -15.72 -13.70 12.12
CA ARG A 738 -15.46 -15.01 11.53
C ARG A 738 -14.13 -15.02 10.78
N LYS A 739 -13.92 -14.05 9.89
CA LYS A 739 -12.66 -13.91 9.14
C LYS A 739 -11.46 -13.70 10.05
N MET A 740 -11.61 -12.95 11.14
CA MET A 740 -10.55 -12.78 12.13
C MET A 740 -10.12 -14.13 12.73
N PHE A 741 -11.07 -15.03 13.04
CA PHE A 741 -10.74 -16.38 13.51
C PHE A 741 -10.04 -17.22 12.44
N ASP A 742 -10.49 -17.14 11.18
CA ASP A 742 -9.83 -17.84 10.06
C ASP A 742 -8.36 -17.38 9.92
N GLU A 743 -8.07 -16.09 10.06
CA GLU A 743 -6.70 -15.56 10.03
C GLU A 743 -5.89 -15.92 11.28
N MET A 744 -6.52 -16.00 12.46
CA MET A 744 -5.87 -16.50 13.68
C MET A 744 -5.42 -17.94 13.51
N ASP A 745 -6.22 -18.79 12.86
CA ASP A 745 -5.84 -20.18 12.60
C ASP A 745 -4.68 -20.30 11.62
N LYS A 746 -4.62 -19.45 10.58
CA LYS A 746 -3.43 -19.36 9.71
C LYS A 746 -2.19 -18.90 10.47
N ALA A 747 -2.34 -17.92 11.36
CA ALA A 747 -1.25 -17.37 12.16
C ALA A 747 -0.58 -18.39 13.11
N ARG A 748 -1.26 -19.51 13.43
CA ARG A 748 -0.66 -20.62 14.18
C ARG A 748 0.56 -21.20 13.47
N HIS A 749 0.58 -21.16 12.14
CA HIS A 749 1.64 -21.71 11.30
C HIS A 749 2.61 -20.64 10.77
N ALA A 750 2.72 -19.49 11.45
CA ALA A 750 3.59 -18.41 11.01
C ALA A 750 5.08 -18.74 11.25
N ASP A 751 5.94 -18.29 10.33
CA ASP A 751 7.39 -18.43 10.44
C ASP A 751 7.94 -17.99 11.80
N LEU A 752 8.99 -18.66 12.29
CA LEU A 752 9.60 -18.35 13.59
C LEU A 752 9.98 -16.86 13.74
N TRP A 753 10.45 -16.20 12.67
CA TRP A 753 10.79 -14.77 12.75
C TRP A 753 9.57 -13.88 13.00
N ARG A 754 8.38 -14.25 12.50
CA ARG A 754 7.11 -13.55 12.77
C ARG A 754 6.70 -13.73 14.22
N VAL A 755 6.87 -14.94 14.76
CA VAL A 755 6.65 -15.24 16.18
C VAL A 755 7.53 -14.33 17.06
N LEU A 756 8.83 -14.22 16.75
CA LEU A 756 9.76 -13.35 17.50
C LEU A 756 9.36 -11.87 17.46
N VAL A 757 8.86 -11.37 16.32
CA VAL A 757 8.34 -10.00 16.23
C VAL A 757 7.05 -9.85 17.06
N ALA A 758 6.16 -10.85 17.03
CA ALA A 758 4.90 -10.86 17.76
C ALA A 758 5.10 -10.82 19.29
N LEU A 759 6.17 -11.44 19.81
CA LEU A 759 6.56 -11.37 21.23
C LEU A 759 6.91 -9.94 21.71
N SER A 760 6.98 -8.97 20.80
CA SER A 760 7.22 -7.54 21.11
C SER A 760 8.49 -7.30 21.94
N ILE A 761 9.52 -8.11 21.71
CA ILE A 761 10.82 -7.98 22.37
C ILE A 761 11.43 -6.62 22.02
N ARG A 762 11.94 -5.92 23.04
CA ARG A 762 12.45 -4.55 22.87
C ARG A 762 13.61 -4.53 21.86
N ARG A 763 13.59 -3.55 20.95
CA ARG A 763 14.59 -3.36 19.86
C ARG A 763 14.65 -4.47 18.82
N LEU A 764 13.86 -5.53 18.97
CA LEU A 764 13.80 -6.62 17.99
C LEU A 764 12.78 -6.26 16.90
N GLY A 765 13.28 -5.82 15.74
CA GLY A 765 12.47 -5.59 14.55
C GLY A 765 12.54 -6.77 13.57
N PRO A 766 11.69 -6.79 12.52
CA PRO A 766 11.64 -7.88 11.55
C PRO A 766 12.98 -8.29 10.93
N PRO A 767 13.88 -7.36 10.50
CA PRO A 767 15.16 -7.76 9.90
C PRO A 767 16.04 -8.55 10.87
N THR A 768 16.10 -8.13 12.13
CA THR A 768 16.90 -8.79 13.16
C THR A 768 16.26 -10.08 13.65
N ALA A 769 14.92 -10.12 13.73
CA ALA A 769 14.19 -11.34 14.06
C ALA A 769 14.44 -12.45 13.03
N ARG A 770 14.50 -12.11 11.73
CA ARG A 770 14.87 -13.06 10.66
C ARG A 770 16.27 -13.64 10.84
N LEU A 771 17.24 -12.78 11.13
CA LEU A 771 18.63 -13.21 11.37
C LEU A 771 18.73 -14.17 12.56
N ILE A 772 18.04 -13.87 13.66
CA ILE A 772 18.02 -14.73 14.86
C ILE A 772 17.29 -16.05 14.57
N ALA A 773 16.13 -16.00 13.94
CA ALA A 773 15.36 -17.21 13.60
C ALA A 773 16.15 -18.14 12.66
N SER A 774 16.77 -17.57 11.62
CA SER A 774 17.59 -18.33 10.66
C SER A 774 18.83 -18.95 11.30
N ALA A 775 19.54 -18.21 12.16
CA ALA A 775 20.76 -18.71 12.78
C ALA A 775 20.50 -19.76 13.88
N MET A 776 19.39 -19.63 14.62
CA MET A 776 19.10 -20.49 15.77
C MET A 776 18.17 -21.66 15.42
N GLY A 777 17.41 -21.58 14.33
CA GLY A 777 16.62 -22.68 13.78
C GLY A 777 15.36 -23.08 14.58
N SER A 778 15.26 -22.77 15.86
CA SER A 778 14.07 -23.09 16.66
C SER A 778 13.87 -22.11 17.82
N LEU A 779 12.64 -22.00 18.29
CA LEU A 779 12.32 -21.19 19.46
C LEU A 779 13.05 -21.70 20.72
N ALA A 780 13.20 -23.02 20.87
CA ALA A 780 13.93 -23.63 21.97
C ALA A 780 15.43 -23.28 21.96
N ALA A 781 16.05 -23.21 20.78
CA ALA A 781 17.44 -22.77 20.67
C ALA A 781 17.60 -21.29 21.04
N ILE A 782 16.67 -20.43 20.60
CA ILE A 782 16.68 -19.00 20.93
C ILE A 782 16.48 -18.78 22.43
N GLU A 783 15.57 -19.53 23.06
CA GLU A 783 15.30 -19.44 24.49
C GLU A 783 16.56 -19.74 25.33
N ASN A 784 17.39 -20.69 24.88
CA ASN A 784 18.61 -21.11 25.57
C ASN A 784 19.87 -20.33 25.14
N ALA A 785 19.75 -19.38 24.20
CA ALA A 785 20.87 -18.64 23.69
C ALA A 785 21.51 -17.73 24.75
N THR A 786 22.83 -17.64 24.75
CA THR A 786 23.59 -16.67 25.55
C THR A 786 23.71 -15.33 24.82
N ILE A 787 24.15 -14.28 25.53
CA ILE A 787 24.41 -12.97 24.90
C ILE A 787 25.52 -13.13 23.86
N GLU A 788 26.51 -13.98 24.15
CA GLU A 788 27.61 -14.33 23.26
C GLU A 788 27.11 -15.02 21.98
N ASP A 789 26.21 -16.00 22.11
CA ASP A 789 25.62 -16.71 20.95
C ASP A 789 24.87 -15.74 20.02
N LEU A 790 24.04 -14.89 20.60
CA LEU A 790 23.26 -13.92 19.82
C LEU A 790 24.15 -12.82 19.22
N THR A 791 25.16 -12.34 19.93
CA THR A 791 26.09 -11.32 19.42
C THR A 791 27.04 -11.90 18.36
N ALA A 792 27.20 -13.22 18.29
CA ALA A 792 27.91 -13.88 17.20
C ALA A 792 27.16 -13.77 15.86
N ILE A 793 25.83 -13.59 15.90
CA ILE A 793 24.99 -13.39 14.72
C ILE A 793 25.23 -11.98 14.17
N ASP A 794 25.59 -11.90 12.89
CA ASP A 794 25.84 -10.61 12.26
C ASP A 794 24.58 -9.76 12.15
N GLY A 795 24.69 -8.48 12.49
CA GLY A 795 23.55 -7.58 12.56
C GLY A 795 22.78 -7.63 13.89
N VAL A 796 23.18 -8.49 14.83
CA VAL A 796 22.69 -8.47 16.22
C VAL A 796 23.72 -7.78 17.11
N GLY A 797 23.40 -6.55 17.53
CA GLY A 797 24.24 -5.81 18.48
C GLY A 797 24.04 -6.28 19.93
N PRO A 798 24.98 -5.96 20.85
CA PRO A 798 24.92 -6.40 22.24
C PRO A 798 23.65 -5.94 22.97
N GLU A 799 23.14 -4.74 22.67
CA GLU A 799 21.89 -4.25 23.27
C GLU A 799 20.65 -5.07 22.85
N ILE A 800 20.64 -5.61 21.63
CA ILE A 800 19.55 -6.45 21.15
C ILE A 800 19.69 -7.85 21.75
N ALA A 801 20.90 -8.42 21.72
CA ALA A 801 21.20 -9.70 22.35
C ALA A 801 20.80 -9.71 23.83
N GLU A 802 21.21 -8.69 24.59
CA GLU A 802 20.82 -8.51 25.99
C GLU A 802 19.29 -8.40 26.14
N SER A 803 18.61 -7.66 25.25
CA SER A 803 17.14 -7.53 25.30
C SER A 803 16.43 -8.86 25.06
N VAL A 804 16.93 -9.69 24.14
CA VAL A 804 16.37 -11.02 23.85
C VAL A 804 16.63 -11.97 25.01
N VAL A 805 17.89 -12.09 25.47
CA VAL A 805 18.26 -12.97 26.59
C VAL A 805 17.49 -12.61 27.85
N ASN A 806 17.41 -11.33 28.21
CA ASN A 806 16.67 -10.89 29.40
C ASN A 806 15.17 -11.16 29.30
N TRP A 807 14.61 -11.10 28.09
CA TRP A 807 13.20 -11.41 27.88
C TRP A 807 12.91 -12.89 28.14
N PHE A 808 13.70 -13.81 27.56
CA PHE A 808 13.54 -15.25 27.76
C PHE A 808 13.98 -15.71 29.15
N ALA A 809 14.99 -15.08 29.76
CA ALA A 809 15.37 -15.33 31.14
C ALA A 809 14.22 -15.05 32.10
N ALA A 810 13.55 -13.91 31.93
CA ALA A 810 12.37 -13.60 32.73
C ALA A 810 11.18 -14.51 32.39
N ALA A 811 11.01 -14.95 31.14
CA ALA A 811 9.97 -15.91 30.77
C ALA A 811 10.12 -17.28 31.47
N ARG A 812 11.34 -17.65 31.88
CA ARG A 812 11.61 -18.86 32.67
C ARG A 812 11.27 -18.73 34.15
N GLU A 813 11.14 -17.51 34.66
CA GLU A 813 10.78 -17.30 36.06
C GLU A 813 9.38 -17.88 36.34
N PRO A 814 9.21 -18.70 37.40
CA PRO A 814 7.91 -19.28 37.72
C PRO A 814 6.84 -18.20 37.92
N GLY A 815 5.77 -18.28 37.11
CA GLY A 815 4.65 -17.34 37.18
C GLY A 815 4.82 -16.07 36.34
N ASP A 816 5.91 -15.88 35.59
CA ASP A 816 6.02 -14.75 34.66
C ASP A 816 5.07 -14.95 33.45
N TRP A 817 4.37 -13.87 33.10
CA TRP A 817 3.39 -13.85 32.02
C TRP A 817 3.98 -14.16 30.65
N ARG A 818 5.25 -13.82 30.38
CA ARG A 818 5.92 -14.13 29.11
C ARG A 818 6.03 -15.64 28.92
N GLY A 819 6.39 -16.36 29.98
CA GLY A 819 6.43 -17.82 29.98
C GLY A 819 5.04 -18.43 29.81
N ALA A 820 4.02 -17.84 30.43
CA ALA A 820 2.63 -18.27 30.24
C ALA A 820 2.17 -18.08 28.78
N THR A 821 2.49 -16.94 28.17
CA THR A 821 2.23 -16.67 26.75
C THR A 821 2.92 -17.68 25.85
N LEU A 822 4.22 -17.93 26.04
CA LEU A 822 4.94 -18.93 25.24
C LEU A 822 4.30 -20.31 25.31
N ARG A 823 3.98 -20.79 26.53
CA ARG A 823 3.35 -22.10 26.72
C ARG A 823 1.97 -22.20 26.08
N ALA A 824 1.14 -21.17 26.21
CA ALA A 824 -0.19 -21.13 25.61
C ALA A 824 -0.07 -21.13 24.07
N TRP A 825 0.81 -20.31 23.52
CA TRP A 825 1.07 -20.23 22.08
C TRP A 825 1.60 -21.56 21.53
N GLN A 826 2.55 -22.21 22.20
CA GLN A 826 3.04 -23.53 21.81
C GLN A 826 1.95 -24.60 21.88
N ALA A 827 1.10 -24.60 22.92
CA ALA A 827 -0.04 -25.51 23.02
C ALA A 827 -1.06 -25.30 21.89
N ALA A 828 -1.18 -24.05 21.41
CA ALA A 828 -1.99 -23.64 20.28
C ALA A 828 -1.34 -23.90 18.90
N GLY A 829 -0.12 -24.45 18.86
CA GLY A 829 0.63 -24.77 17.63
C GLY A 829 1.53 -23.64 17.11
N VAL A 830 1.66 -22.52 17.82
CA VAL A 830 2.47 -21.37 17.39
C VAL A 830 3.94 -21.57 17.76
N GLY A 831 4.83 -21.43 16.77
CA GLY A 831 6.28 -21.51 16.99
C GLY A 831 6.79 -22.88 17.42
N VAL A 832 6.01 -23.94 17.14
CA VAL A 832 6.39 -25.35 17.36
C VAL A 832 7.18 -25.91 16.18
N ASP A 833 6.96 -25.36 14.98
CA ASP A 833 7.70 -25.75 13.79
C ASP A 833 9.15 -25.28 13.91
N GLU A 834 10.09 -26.13 13.48
CA GLU A 834 11.45 -25.66 13.23
C GLU A 834 11.36 -24.50 12.23
N ALA A 835 12.18 -23.46 12.43
CA ALA A 835 12.33 -22.46 11.38
C ALA A 835 12.63 -23.22 10.10
N GLU A 836 11.92 -22.92 9.01
CA GLU A 836 12.26 -23.47 7.71
C GLU A 836 13.75 -23.19 7.48
N THR A 837 14.56 -24.22 7.70
CA THR A 837 15.94 -24.21 7.28
C THR A 837 15.81 -24.31 5.79
N SER A 838 16.26 -23.26 5.12
CA SER A 838 16.33 -23.22 3.67
C SER A 838 16.76 -24.61 3.17
N SER A 839 15.91 -25.22 2.35
CA SER A 839 16.16 -26.52 1.73
C SER A 839 17.34 -26.48 0.75
N LEU A 840 17.91 -25.29 0.56
CA LEU A 840 19.07 -25.06 -0.26
C LEU A 840 20.34 -25.56 0.44
N PRO A 841 21.29 -26.14 -0.32
CA PRO A 841 22.59 -26.52 0.19
C PRO A 841 23.27 -25.36 0.95
N GLN A 842 23.77 -25.63 2.16
CA GLN A 842 24.43 -24.63 3.03
C GLN A 842 25.87 -24.34 2.58
N THR A 843 26.01 -23.93 1.34
CA THR A 843 27.27 -23.72 0.62
C THR A 843 28.14 -22.61 1.21
N LEU A 844 27.54 -21.69 1.96
CA LEU A 844 28.21 -20.53 2.54
C LEU A 844 28.38 -20.60 4.06
N ALA A 845 28.16 -21.77 4.66
CA ALA A 845 28.32 -21.96 6.10
C ALA A 845 29.67 -21.43 6.61
N GLY A 846 29.62 -20.47 7.55
CA GLY A 846 30.80 -19.85 8.16
C GLY A 846 31.52 -18.80 7.30
N LYS A 847 30.98 -18.43 6.13
CA LYS A 847 31.54 -17.39 5.25
C LYS A 847 30.85 -16.05 5.45
N THR A 848 31.62 -14.98 5.53
CA THR A 848 31.14 -13.59 5.56
C THR A 848 31.26 -12.97 4.16
N VAL A 849 30.12 -12.65 3.55
CA VAL A 849 30.03 -12.06 2.22
C VAL A 849 29.49 -10.64 2.32
N VAL A 850 30.24 -9.67 1.79
CA VAL A 850 29.78 -8.27 1.67
C VAL A 850 29.39 -8.01 0.23
N VAL A 851 28.12 -7.70 -0.01
CA VAL A 851 27.66 -7.28 -1.33
C VAL A 851 27.75 -5.76 -1.45
N THR A 852 28.48 -5.29 -2.45
CA THR A 852 28.66 -3.86 -2.74
C THR A 852 28.54 -3.60 -4.24
N GLY A 853 27.88 -2.50 -4.61
CA GLY A 853 27.42 -2.30 -5.98
C GLY A 853 26.12 -3.05 -6.27
N SER A 854 25.62 -2.91 -7.49
CA SER A 854 24.37 -3.51 -7.97
C SER A 854 24.64 -4.80 -8.74
N LEU A 855 23.96 -5.89 -8.38
CA LEU A 855 23.99 -7.17 -9.09
C LEU A 855 22.76 -7.28 -10.01
N GLU A 856 22.91 -7.84 -11.20
CA GLU A 856 21.89 -7.97 -12.23
C GLU A 856 20.77 -8.95 -11.88
N GLY A 857 21.07 -10.01 -11.13
CA GLY A 857 20.17 -11.08 -10.71
C GLY A 857 19.76 -11.05 -9.22
N TYR A 858 20.34 -10.14 -8.42
CA TYR A 858 19.99 -10.00 -7.00
C TYR A 858 19.74 -8.53 -6.63
N SER A 859 18.60 -8.26 -5.98
CA SER A 859 18.42 -7.02 -5.23
C SER A 859 19.34 -7.02 -4.01
N ARG A 860 19.60 -5.87 -3.39
CA ARG A 860 20.48 -5.83 -2.21
C ARG A 860 19.93 -6.67 -1.05
N ASP A 861 18.62 -6.74 -0.92
CA ASP A 861 17.99 -7.53 0.14
C ASP A 861 17.86 -9.00 -0.29
N SER A 862 17.59 -9.31 -1.56
CA SER A 862 17.59 -10.71 -2.04
C SER A 862 18.99 -11.31 -2.14
N ALA A 863 20.03 -10.53 -2.36
CA ALA A 863 21.42 -10.99 -2.28
C ALA A 863 21.79 -11.36 -0.86
N LYS A 864 21.39 -10.52 0.12
CA LYS A 864 21.56 -10.85 1.54
C LYS A 864 20.75 -12.08 1.92
N GLU A 865 19.51 -12.16 1.47
CA GLU A 865 18.63 -13.29 1.72
C GLU A 865 19.21 -14.57 1.11
N ALA A 866 19.67 -14.55 -0.14
CA ALA A 866 20.33 -15.69 -0.78
C ALA A 866 21.62 -16.14 -0.07
N ILE A 867 22.39 -15.20 0.49
CA ILE A 867 23.56 -15.48 1.34
C ILE A 867 23.12 -16.15 2.64
N ILE A 868 22.10 -15.59 3.30
CA ILE A 868 21.58 -16.07 4.59
C ILE A 868 20.93 -17.46 4.44
N GLU A 869 20.13 -17.67 3.40
CA GLU A 869 19.48 -18.94 3.07
C GLU A 869 20.48 -20.08 2.79
N ARG A 870 21.73 -19.78 2.46
CA ARG A 870 22.80 -20.77 2.23
C ARG A 870 23.82 -20.84 3.36
N GLY A 871 23.48 -20.29 4.53
CA GLY A 871 24.28 -20.37 5.76
C GLY A 871 25.40 -19.34 5.87
N GLY A 872 25.44 -18.37 4.95
CA GLY A 872 26.43 -17.31 4.91
C GLY A 872 26.01 -16.07 5.70
N LYS A 873 27.00 -15.25 6.05
CA LYS A 873 26.84 -13.99 6.78
C LYS A 873 26.89 -12.81 5.82
N ALA A 874 25.77 -12.10 5.66
CA ALA A 874 25.66 -10.96 4.75
C ALA A 874 26.02 -9.62 5.44
N ALA A 875 27.30 -9.25 5.44
CA ALA A 875 27.78 -8.10 6.20
C ALA A 875 27.58 -6.75 5.48
N GLY A 876 27.25 -5.71 6.26
CA GLY A 876 27.02 -4.36 5.75
C GLY A 876 28.30 -3.56 5.46
N SER A 877 29.46 -4.01 5.94
CA SER A 877 30.74 -3.31 5.85
C SER A 877 31.91 -4.27 5.71
N VAL A 878 32.97 -3.85 5.02
CA VAL A 878 34.18 -4.66 4.81
C VAL A 878 35.10 -4.55 6.02
N SER A 879 35.55 -5.71 6.52
CA SER A 879 36.44 -5.87 7.67
C SER A 879 37.43 -7.02 7.43
N LYS A 880 38.46 -7.18 8.28
CA LYS A 880 39.39 -8.31 8.21
C LYS A 880 38.73 -9.70 8.36
N LYS A 881 37.47 -9.76 8.79
CA LYS A 881 36.69 -11.00 8.92
C LYS A 881 35.81 -11.28 7.70
N THR A 882 35.84 -10.43 6.67
CA THR A 882 35.08 -10.64 5.44
C THR A 882 35.82 -11.65 4.56
N ASP A 883 35.16 -12.72 4.15
CA ASP A 883 35.73 -13.76 3.28
C ASP A 883 35.65 -13.37 1.80
N TYR A 884 34.52 -12.80 1.38
CA TYR A 884 34.29 -12.39 0.00
C TYR A 884 33.60 -11.03 -0.07
N VAL A 885 34.00 -10.21 -1.04
CA VAL A 885 33.32 -8.97 -1.38
C VAL A 885 32.76 -9.11 -2.77
N VAL A 886 31.43 -9.23 -2.88
CA VAL A 886 30.77 -9.32 -4.18
C VAL A 886 30.63 -7.91 -4.73
N ILE A 887 31.24 -7.70 -5.89
CA ILE A 887 31.34 -6.44 -6.59
C ILE A 887 30.36 -6.47 -7.75
N GLY A 888 29.24 -5.78 -7.56
CA GLY A 888 28.36 -5.36 -8.63
C GLY A 888 28.77 -4.02 -9.23
N ALA A 889 28.03 -3.56 -10.23
CA ALA A 889 28.24 -2.25 -10.84
C ALA A 889 28.20 -1.12 -9.79
N ASN A 890 29.10 -0.15 -9.89
CA ASN A 890 29.24 0.99 -8.95
C ASN A 890 29.61 0.60 -7.50
N ALA A 891 30.48 -0.40 -7.31
CA ALA A 891 31.02 -0.68 -5.99
C ALA A 891 31.87 0.51 -5.48
N GLY A 892 31.35 1.23 -4.48
CA GLY A 892 31.98 2.42 -3.90
C GLY A 892 33.10 2.09 -2.90
N SER A 893 33.18 2.88 -1.81
CA SER A 893 34.24 2.83 -0.79
C SER A 893 34.52 1.46 -0.14
N LYS A 894 33.63 0.48 -0.31
CA LYS A 894 33.80 -0.89 0.17
C LYS A 894 34.70 -1.72 -0.73
N ALA A 895 34.69 -1.49 -2.05
CA ALA A 895 35.63 -2.16 -2.97
C ALA A 895 37.06 -1.69 -2.67
N THR A 896 37.26 -0.37 -2.54
CA THR A 896 38.54 0.21 -2.13
C THR A 896 39.02 -0.38 -0.80
N LYS A 897 38.13 -0.48 0.19
CA LYS A 897 38.46 -1.08 1.49
C LYS A 897 38.73 -2.58 1.43
N ALA A 898 38.13 -3.31 0.48
CA ALA A 898 38.40 -4.73 0.25
C ALA A 898 39.79 -4.94 -0.35
N GLU A 899 40.15 -4.08 -1.31
CA GLU A 899 41.47 -4.04 -1.93
C GLU A 899 42.57 -3.71 -0.90
N GLU A 900 42.36 -2.70 -0.06
CA GLU A 900 43.27 -2.34 1.05
C GLU A 900 43.49 -3.48 2.07
N LEU A 901 42.46 -4.30 2.28
CA LEU A 901 42.48 -5.41 3.24
C LEU A 901 42.84 -6.76 2.59
N GLY A 902 43.07 -6.80 1.27
CA GLY A 902 43.42 -8.00 0.52
C GLY A 902 42.32 -9.07 0.47
N ILE A 903 41.05 -8.65 0.48
CA ILE A 903 39.90 -9.56 0.54
C ILE A 903 39.44 -9.93 -0.87
N PRO A 904 39.19 -11.21 -1.19
CA PRO A 904 38.73 -11.65 -2.50
C PRO A 904 37.48 -10.90 -2.98
N MET A 905 37.60 -10.26 -4.13
CA MET A 905 36.53 -9.53 -4.78
C MET A 905 35.92 -10.38 -5.89
N LEU A 906 34.62 -10.65 -5.83
CA LEU A 906 33.91 -11.55 -6.74
C LEU A 906 33.00 -10.77 -7.67
N GLY A 907 33.01 -11.11 -8.95
CA GLY A 907 31.97 -10.68 -9.88
C GLY A 907 30.65 -11.42 -9.63
N GLU A 908 29.61 -11.03 -10.35
CA GLU A 908 28.28 -11.60 -10.18
C GLU A 908 28.18 -13.09 -10.56
N ALA A 909 28.80 -13.50 -11.67
CA ALA A 909 28.84 -14.91 -12.06
C ALA A 909 29.53 -15.78 -11.00
N GLN A 910 30.60 -15.25 -10.39
CA GLN A 910 31.31 -15.92 -9.30
C GLN A 910 30.51 -15.92 -8.00
N PHE A 911 29.63 -14.93 -7.80
CA PHE A 911 28.71 -14.92 -6.66
C PHE A 911 27.60 -15.96 -6.82
N ALA A 912 27.02 -16.11 -8.02
CA ALA A 912 26.07 -17.19 -8.31
C ALA A 912 26.72 -18.57 -8.12
N GLN A 913 27.94 -18.76 -8.63
CA GLN A 913 28.72 -19.98 -8.44
C GLN A 913 29.08 -20.24 -6.98
N LEU A 914 29.45 -19.18 -6.24
CA LEU A 914 29.70 -19.25 -4.79
C LEU A 914 28.44 -19.68 -4.04
N LEU A 915 27.27 -19.13 -4.37
CA LEU A 915 25.98 -19.52 -3.81
C LEU A 915 25.62 -20.98 -4.16
N GLU A 916 25.95 -21.47 -5.34
CA GLU A 916 25.60 -22.82 -5.77
C GLU A 916 26.56 -23.91 -5.24
N THR A 917 27.86 -23.60 -5.15
CA THR A 917 28.91 -24.61 -4.92
C THR A 917 29.70 -24.40 -3.63
N GLY A 918 29.65 -23.20 -3.03
CA GLY A 918 30.47 -22.83 -1.88
C GLY A 918 31.94 -22.55 -2.21
N SER A 919 32.29 -22.63 -3.50
CA SER A 919 33.63 -22.35 -4.04
C SER A 919 33.57 -21.29 -5.14
N ILE A 920 34.72 -20.68 -5.41
CA ILE A 920 34.93 -19.74 -6.51
C ILE A 920 35.72 -20.36 -7.67
N ASP A 921 36.01 -21.67 -7.58
CA ASP A 921 36.73 -22.49 -8.56
C ASP A 921 35.80 -23.12 -9.59
#